data_AF-A0A7X7LEZ6-F1
#
_entry.id   AF-A0A7X7LEZ6-F1
#
_cell.length_a   1.000
_cell.length_b   1.000
_cell.length_c   1.000
_cell.angle_alpha   90.00
_cell.angle_beta   90.00
_cell.angle_gamma   90.00
#
_symmetry.space_group_name_H-M   'P 1'
#
loop_
_entity.id
_entity.type
_entity.pdbx_description
1 polymer ?
#
loop_
_entity_poly.entity_id
_entity_poly.type
_entity_poly.pdbx_seq_one_letter_code
_entity_poly.pdbx_strand_id
1 'polypeptide(L)'
;MSTLEYWQNKSLKLDDDEFSNAMLALGILAFRANKGGQSQSLALSPSQIELFQKQIITVLENILTSEEDSNKNEVIVDWETPKHDYIIRTQMFDACFEKIDLKWLADQWENIIKKHLSANGNRSFRIRIENNKDIESIIPWYSVLLKALPTHKAIHFNLSTKHQEVYMKWPLRLGHFLGTSPGKVLSDVINKWPSSDNAIIVETGRDKDNCDLLFWDGSIAGLKKELVENPANIKCNIVFIRGAIKGQTIIGLKELETLADICKCNGFVLFPNALDDSDYSEYINKVTESLSHNAPFDISLFPEGFDYSNPDFAPVAFLGEPILKFCLESIVDKMVDALEDMPEEAEIEIPAPTFNRLKIPKPEEKIYPSVLKSAIQINRNNIVYHSESMAATGLSELSKSVKASEDQAVVTKARSARFISSRCFIKEQNKFIREERAMVNEVATKLFVAISPPDKTWEQHTEPVPEDKLPPQKEAWRLQVILSEPNHLDKPLIAFIRLPKDGPSTECEFDFTPKKAIPFEGRVTFTHRGRVIQTAIIKSPVVKSKKEMPANKNIRIEDIKTIRSNIGDLDERRQFDLAIVTNHNSNQQPLMTGIAENHAWFVNLERCDPFTRSINEALSEVVHSAADYKKGFLSEKGKELLFKLVFNGCELYDRIIDFDPHQKNFRESFAKKEYLQIIDTRGDHFVPFEFIYDHEAPDDDAVLCKNW
;
A
#
# COMPACT_ATOMS: atom_id res chain seq x y z
N MET A 1 -34.33 27.78 -11.14
CA MET A 1 -34.10 28.18 -9.74
C MET A 1 -33.67 26.94 -8.99
N SER A 2 -32.46 26.94 -8.43
CA SER A 2 -31.99 25.84 -7.57
C SER A 2 -32.81 25.81 -6.27
N THR A 3 -32.82 24.68 -5.56
CA THR A 3 -33.50 24.58 -4.27
C THR A 3 -32.96 25.61 -3.28
N LEU A 4 -31.64 25.86 -3.28
CA LEU A 4 -31.02 26.86 -2.41
C LEU A 4 -31.47 28.27 -2.76
N GLU A 5 -31.50 28.63 -4.04
CA GLU A 5 -32.00 29.94 -4.50
C GLU A 5 -33.44 30.19 -4.08
N TYR A 6 -34.30 29.15 -4.12
CA TYR A 6 -35.68 29.28 -3.64
C TYR A 6 -35.72 29.68 -2.16
N TRP A 7 -34.94 28.99 -1.32
CA TRP A 7 -34.94 29.26 0.11
C TRP A 7 -34.30 30.61 0.44
N GLN A 8 -33.22 30.99 -0.23
CA GLN A 8 -32.60 32.32 -0.12
C GLN A 8 -33.59 33.43 -0.46
N ASN A 9 -34.38 33.27 -1.53
CA ASN A 9 -35.41 34.22 -1.91
C ASN A 9 -36.56 34.28 -0.88
N LYS A 10 -36.93 33.14 -0.28
CA LYS A 10 -37.97 33.09 0.77
C LYS A 10 -37.48 33.68 2.10
N SER A 11 -36.17 33.71 2.33
CA SER A 11 -35.54 34.13 3.59
C SER A 11 -34.89 35.52 3.55
N LEU A 12 -35.25 36.39 2.60
CA LEU A 12 -34.67 37.75 2.45
C LEU A 12 -34.71 38.64 3.72
N LYS A 13 -35.48 38.25 4.74
CA LYS A 13 -35.61 38.95 6.03
C LYS A 13 -34.83 38.29 7.18
N LEU A 14 -34.24 37.12 6.95
CA LEU A 14 -33.42 36.43 7.93
C LEU A 14 -31.98 36.90 7.81
N ASP A 15 -31.26 36.93 8.94
CA ASP A 15 -29.80 36.97 8.90
C ASP A 15 -29.20 35.59 8.56
N ASP A 16 -27.87 35.55 8.42
CA ASP A 16 -27.13 34.34 8.04
C ASP A 16 -27.27 33.20 9.06
N ASP A 17 -27.30 33.51 10.36
CA ASP A 17 -27.36 32.53 11.44
C ASP A 17 -28.78 31.95 11.54
N GLU A 18 -29.79 32.82 11.46
CA GLU A 18 -31.20 32.45 11.40
C GLU A 18 -31.48 31.57 10.18
N PHE A 19 -30.98 31.95 9.01
CA PHE A 19 -31.12 31.15 7.81
C PHE A 19 -30.47 29.77 7.98
N SER A 20 -29.24 29.73 8.50
CA SER A 20 -28.49 28.48 8.70
C SER A 20 -29.20 27.54 9.69
N ASN A 21 -29.69 28.07 10.81
CA ASN A 21 -30.46 27.33 11.80
C ASN A 21 -31.76 26.77 11.20
N ALA A 22 -32.50 27.58 10.43
CA ALA A 22 -33.71 27.12 9.76
C ALA A 22 -33.43 26.00 8.74
N MET A 23 -32.35 26.11 7.96
CA MET A 23 -32.00 25.12 6.93
C MET A 23 -31.49 23.81 7.54
N LEU A 24 -30.75 23.85 8.64
CA LEU A 24 -30.37 22.65 9.38
C LEU A 24 -31.62 21.91 9.88
N ALA A 25 -32.51 22.62 10.59
CA ALA A 25 -33.76 22.04 11.10
C ALA A 25 -34.63 21.47 9.96
N LEU A 26 -34.81 22.22 8.87
CA LEU A 26 -35.59 21.76 7.72
C LEU A 26 -35.01 20.51 7.07
N GLY A 27 -33.69 20.40 6.91
CA GLY A 27 -33.11 19.21 6.29
C GLY A 27 -33.13 17.96 7.18
N ILE A 28 -33.10 18.13 8.51
CA ILE A 28 -33.38 17.03 9.45
C ILE A 28 -34.82 16.51 9.29
N LEU A 29 -35.78 17.42 9.10
CA LEU A 29 -37.16 17.05 8.78
C LEU A 29 -37.27 16.44 7.38
N ALA A 30 -36.50 16.94 6.41
CA ALA A 30 -36.53 16.52 5.01
C ALA A 30 -36.23 15.03 4.87
N PHE A 31 -35.26 14.54 5.64
CA PHE A 31 -34.85 13.14 5.61
C PHE A 31 -36.01 12.19 5.92
N ARG A 32 -36.95 12.60 6.78
CA ARG A 32 -38.14 11.82 7.18
C ARG A 32 -39.42 12.22 6.43
N ALA A 33 -39.33 13.17 5.51
CA ALA A 33 -40.48 13.68 4.77
C ALA A 33 -40.89 12.75 3.63
N ASN A 34 -42.17 12.81 3.24
CA ASN A 34 -42.64 12.12 2.04
C ASN A 34 -42.19 12.87 0.79
N LYS A 35 -41.48 12.15 -0.09
CA LYS A 35 -40.95 12.65 -1.35
C LYS A 35 -41.97 12.43 -2.47
N GLY A 36 -42.57 13.50 -2.99
CA GLY A 36 -43.37 13.44 -4.23
C GLY A 36 -44.81 12.95 -4.09
N GLY A 37 -45.61 13.57 -3.22
CA GLY A 37 -47.06 13.43 -3.23
C GLY A 37 -47.74 14.69 -3.77
N GLN A 38 -48.60 14.56 -4.79
CA GLN A 38 -49.69 15.53 -4.99
C GLN A 38 -50.69 15.34 -3.84
N SER A 39 -50.35 15.78 -2.64
CA SER A 39 -51.37 16.01 -1.63
C SER A 39 -51.98 17.36 -1.95
N GLN A 40 -53.30 17.42 -2.07
CA GLN A 40 -54.02 18.69 -2.02
C GLN A 40 -53.55 19.38 -0.74
N SER A 41 -52.74 20.44 -0.86
CA SER A 41 -52.41 21.31 0.25
C SER A 41 -53.74 21.84 0.77
N LEU A 42 -54.32 21.18 1.78
CA LEU A 42 -55.44 21.71 2.51
C LEU A 42 -54.93 23.02 3.09
N ALA A 43 -55.55 24.13 2.68
CA ALA A 43 -55.19 25.43 3.19
C ALA A 43 -55.40 25.42 4.71
N LEU A 44 -54.30 25.29 5.47
CA LEU A 44 -54.34 25.34 6.92
C LEU A 44 -54.75 26.76 7.32
N SER A 45 -55.74 26.87 8.19
CA SER A 45 -56.05 28.14 8.85
C SER A 45 -54.88 28.58 9.74
N PRO A 46 -54.77 29.89 10.08
CA PRO A 46 -53.68 30.38 10.93
C PRO A 46 -53.52 29.63 12.25
N SER A 47 -54.61 29.22 12.90
CA SER A 47 -54.56 28.42 14.14
C SER A 47 -54.08 26.98 13.92
N GLN A 48 -54.38 26.39 12.76
CA GLN A 48 -53.86 25.07 12.39
C GLN A 48 -52.37 25.14 12.04
N ILE A 49 -51.90 26.24 11.44
CA ILE A 49 -50.47 26.47 11.19
C ILE A 49 -49.71 26.54 12.51
N GLU A 50 -50.22 27.27 13.50
CA GLU A 50 -49.58 27.36 14.83
C GLU A 50 -49.50 25.98 15.53
N LEU A 51 -50.58 25.18 15.45
CA LEU A 51 -50.60 23.84 16.05
C LEU A 51 -49.67 22.86 15.30
N PHE A 52 -49.64 22.94 13.98
CA PHE A 52 -48.71 22.18 13.14
C PHE A 52 -47.25 22.49 13.48
N GLN A 53 -46.92 23.77 13.60
CA GLN A 53 -45.60 24.25 14.02
C GLN A 53 -45.21 23.69 15.39
N LYS A 54 -46.11 23.70 16.40
CA LYS A 54 -45.83 23.06 17.70
C LYS A 54 -45.52 21.57 17.58
N GLN A 55 -46.18 20.84 16.69
CA GLN A 55 -45.88 19.42 16.47
C GLN A 55 -44.54 19.20 15.76
N ILE A 56 -44.09 20.12 14.91
CA ILE A 56 -42.74 20.07 14.32
C ILE A 56 -41.66 20.12 15.41
N ILE A 57 -41.82 20.99 16.41
CA ILE A 57 -40.88 21.06 17.56
C ILE A 57 -40.79 19.68 18.22
N THR A 58 -41.93 19.06 18.52
CA THR A 58 -41.95 17.72 19.15
C THR A 58 -41.25 16.67 18.29
N VAL A 59 -41.40 16.74 16.96
CA VAL A 59 -40.67 15.84 16.05
C VAL A 59 -39.16 16.07 16.17
N LEU A 60 -38.68 17.32 16.12
CA LEU A 60 -37.26 17.64 16.26
C LEU A 60 -36.68 17.22 17.62
N GLU A 61 -37.37 17.51 18.73
CA GLU A 61 -36.95 17.10 20.07
C GLU A 61 -36.89 15.57 20.21
N ASN A 62 -37.86 14.85 19.62
CA ASN A 62 -37.86 13.38 19.63
C ASN A 62 -36.69 12.80 18.84
N ILE A 63 -36.34 13.41 17.70
CA ILE A 63 -35.20 12.97 16.88
C ILE A 63 -33.90 13.08 17.68
N LEU A 64 -33.70 14.23 18.33
CA LEU A 64 -32.48 14.47 19.10
C LEU A 64 -32.34 13.53 20.29
N THR A 65 -33.46 13.08 20.87
CA THR A 65 -33.46 12.14 22.01
C THR A 65 -33.41 10.66 21.58
N SER A 66 -33.96 10.30 20.42
CA SER A 66 -33.96 8.91 19.93
C SER A 66 -32.63 8.48 19.32
N GLU A 67 -31.86 9.42 18.78
CA GLU A 67 -30.56 9.17 18.14
C GLU A 67 -29.38 9.37 19.12
N GLU A 68 -29.67 9.37 20.43
CA GLU A 68 -28.64 9.38 21.47
C GLU A 68 -28.04 7.98 21.61
N ASP A 69 -26.75 7.83 21.30
CA ASP A 69 -26.00 6.67 21.78
C ASP A 69 -25.67 6.91 23.26
N SER A 70 -26.49 6.33 24.14
CA SER A 70 -26.38 6.49 25.59
C SER A 70 -25.02 6.10 26.16
N ASN A 71 -24.22 5.33 25.41
CA ASN A 71 -22.89 4.89 25.83
C ASN A 71 -21.76 5.85 25.39
N LYS A 72 -21.99 6.75 24.42
CA LYS A 72 -20.93 7.59 23.83
C LYS A 72 -21.10 9.10 24.00
N ASN A 73 -22.22 9.56 24.58
CA ASN A 73 -22.49 10.99 24.78
C ASN A 73 -22.48 11.80 23.46
N GLU A 74 -23.02 11.19 22.39
CA GLU A 74 -23.08 11.70 21.02
C GLU A 74 -24.53 11.86 20.55
N VAL A 75 -24.77 12.83 19.66
CA VAL A 75 -26.04 13.00 18.93
C VAL A 75 -25.76 12.90 17.45
N ILE A 76 -26.41 11.95 16.77
CA ILE A 76 -26.26 11.74 15.32
C ILE A 76 -27.58 12.12 14.63
N VAL A 77 -27.52 12.97 13.61
CA VAL A 77 -28.72 13.35 12.84
C VAL A 77 -28.50 13.19 11.35
N ASP A 78 -29.49 12.61 10.69
CA ASP A 78 -29.55 12.53 9.24
C ASP A 78 -30.12 13.82 8.64
N TRP A 79 -29.47 14.31 7.59
CA TRP A 79 -29.84 15.52 6.89
C TRP A 79 -29.93 15.28 5.39
N GLU A 80 -30.95 15.86 4.76
CA GLU A 80 -31.10 15.88 3.30
C GLU A 80 -31.50 17.28 2.83
N THR A 81 -31.17 17.61 1.57
CA THR A 81 -31.58 18.86 0.94
C THR A 81 -33.10 19.08 1.05
N PRO A 82 -33.56 20.12 1.77
CA PRO A 82 -34.98 20.33 1.99
C PRO A 82 -35.62 20.91 0.72
N LYS A 83 -36.44 20.14 -0.01
CA LYS A 83 -37.21 20.71 -1.13
C LYS A 83 -38.51 21.31 -0.63
N HIS A 84 -38.92 22.42 -1.24
CA HIS A 84 -40.10 23.19 -0.85
C HIS A 84 -41.43 22.41 -0.86
N ASP A 85 -41.51 21.38 -1.70
CA ASP A 85 -42.65 20.51 -1.98
C ASP A 85 -42.62 19.22 -1.15
N TYR A 86 -41.61 19.04 -0.28
CA TYR A 86 -41.59 17.94 0.67
C TYR A 86 -42.70 18.09 1.70
N ILE A 87 -43.35 16.97 2.03
CA ILE A 87 -44.47 16.92 2.96
C ILE A 87 -44.01 16.25 4.25
N ILE A 88 -44.07 16.98 5.36
CA ILE A 88 -43.94 16.39 6.69
C ILE A 88 -45.31 16.00 7.21
N ARG A 89 -45.40 14.76 7.69
CA ARG A 89 -46.53 14.25 8.43
C ARG A 89 -46.25 14.37 9.92
N THR A 90 -47.11 15.09 10.61
CA THR A 90 -47.16 15.09 12.07
C THR A 90 -48.33 14.22 12.52
N GLN A 91 -48.55 14.09 13.83
CA GLN A 91 -49.67 13.30 14.35
C GLN A 91 -51.05 13.80 13.88
N MET A 92 -51.18 15.10 13.58
CA MET A 92 -52.47 15.72 13.25
C MET A 92 -52.53 16.40 11.88
N PHE A 93 -51.38 16.61 11.21
CA PHE A 93 -51.34 17.41 9.98
C PHE A 93 -50.33 16.85 8.97
N ASP A 94 -50.66 17.04 7.69
CA ASP A 94 -49.74 16.88 6.57
C ASP A 94 -49.58 18.24 5.90
N ALA A 95 -48.36 18.78 5.86
CA ALA A 95 -48.10 20.08 5.23
C ALA A 95 -46.76 20.13 4.50
N CYS A 96 -46.74 20.95 3.44
CA CYS A 96 -45.53 21.20 2.66
C CYS A 96 -44.57 22.12 3.43
N PHE A 97 -43.26 21.97 3.20
CA PHE A 97 -42.23 22.81 3.80
C PHE A 97 -42.39 24.29 3.47
N GLU A 98 -42.96 24.61 2.31
CA GLU A 98 -43.28 26.00 1.95
C GLU A 98 -44.22 26.70 2.95
N LYS A 99 -45.01 25.97 3.77
CA LYS A 99 -45.90 26.57 4.78
C LYS A 99 -45.22 26.86 6.11
N ILE A 100 -43.99 26.38 6.31
CA ILE A 100 -43.25 26.62 7.56
C ILE A 100 -42.69 28.05 7.54
N ASP A 101 -42.91 28.77 8.63
CA ASP A 101 -42.26 30.05 8.91
C ASP A 101 -40.81 29.79 9.32
N LEU A 102 -39.87 30.30 8.51
CA LEU A 102 -38.45 30.07 8.67
C LEU A 102 -37.86 30.84 9.87
N LYS A 103 -38.36 32.05 10.16
CA LYS A 103 -37.87 32.83 11.31
C LYS A 103 -38.23 32.13 12.60
N TRP A 104 -39.49 31.73 12.70
CA TRP A 104 -39.97 30.93 13.82
C TRP A 104 -39.16 29.64 13.98
N LEU A 105 -38.90 28.92 12.88
CA LEU A 105 -38.17 27.65 12.94
C LEU A 105 -36.72 27.84 13.41
N ALA A 106 -36.04 28.89 12.94
CA ALA A 106 -34.70 29.25 13.39
C ALA A 106 -34.66 29.49 14.90
N ASP A 107 -35.58 30.31 15.41
CA ASP A 107 -35.67 30.63 16.84
C ASP A 107 -35.97 29.38 17.68
N GLN A 108 -36.82 28.47 17.19
CA GLN A 108 -37.11 27.22 17.88
C GLN A 108 -35.92 26.27 17.86
N TRP A 109 -35.20 26.15 16.74
CA TRP A 109 -34.00 25.33 16.64
C TRP A 109 -32.94 25.79 17.65
N GLU A 110 -32.67 27.09 17.72
CA GLU A 110 -31.75 27.67 18.69
C GLU A 110 -32.15 27.34 20.13
N ASN A 111 -33.44 27.48 20.46
CA ASN A 111 -33.95 27.15 21.79
C ASN A 111 -33.82 25.66 22.13
N ILE A 112 -34.12 24.77 21.17
CA ILE A 112 -33.97 23.32 21.33
C ILE A 112 -32.50 22.99 21.62
N ILE A 113 -31.57 23.53 20.83
CA ILE A 113 -30.13 23.22 20.99
C ILE A 113 -29.57 23.80 22.28
N LYS A 114 -29.95 25.04 22.67
CA LYS A 114 -29.55 25.60 23.98
C LYS A 114 -30.05 24.76 25.15
N LYS A 115 -31.32 24.34 25.11
CA LYS A 115 -31.90 23.44 26.12
C LYS A 115 -31.13 22.12 26.17
N HIS A 116 -30.85 21.53 25.01
CA HIS A 116 -30.14 20.28 24.90
C HIS A 116 -28.70 20.37 25.43
N LEU A 117 -27.93 21.39 25.05
CA LEU A 117 -26.55 21.58 25.53
C LEU A 117 -26.52 21.88 27.04
N SER A 118 -27.50 22.63 27.56
CA SER A 118 -27.59 22.94 29.00
C SER A 118 -27.91 21.71 29.86
N ALA A 119 -28.74 20.80 29.36
CA ALA A 119 -29.15 19.59 30.08
C ALA A 119 -28.07 18.49 30.05
N ASN A 120 -27.28 18.44 28.97
CA ASN A 120 -26.47 17.27 28.63
C ASN A 120 -24.96 17.55 28.50
N GLY A 121 -24.51 18.79 28.70
CA GLY A 121 -23.10 19.19 28.63
C GLY A 121 -22.56 19.30 27.18
N ASN A 122 -21.24 19.33 27.04
CA ASN A 122 -20.54 19.38 25.74
C ASN A 122 -20.62 18.01 25.04
N ARG A 123 -21.77 17.69 24.45
CA ARG A 123 -21.95 16.52 23.59
C ARG A 123 -21.45 16.80 22.18
N SER A 124 -20.91 15.77 21.53
CA SER A 124 -20.55 15.84 20.11
C SER A 124 -21.81 15.74 19.25
N PHE A 125 -22.00 16.70 18.34
CA PHE A 125 -23.13 16.73 17.40
C PHE A 125 -22.66 16.34 16.00
N ARG A 126 -23.21 15.29 15.41
CA ARG A 126 -22.75 14.70 14.15
C ARG A 126 -23.88 14.74 13.13
N ILE A 127 -23.64 15.39 11.99
CA ILE A 127 -24.59 15.51 10.89
C ILE A 127 -24.14 14.59 9.75
N ARG A 128 -24.96 13.57 9.46
CA ARG A 128 -24.77 12.69 8.31
C ARG A 128 -25.65 13.18 7.16
N ILE A 129 -25.01 13.60 6.08
CA ILE A 129 -25.70 14.03 4.87
C ILE A 129 -25.95 12.81 3.99
N GLU A 130 -27.23 12.49 3.79
CA GLU A 130 -27.66 11.34 3.00
C GLU A 130 -27.68 11.66 1.51
N ASN A 131 -27.26 10.66 0.74
CA ASN A 131 -26.58 10.90 -0.52
C ASN A 131 -27.55 11.25 -1.66
N ASN A 132 -27.56 12.53 -2.07
CA ASN A 132 -28.19 12.95 -3.33
C ASN A 132 -27.21 12.70 -4.49
N LYS A 133 -27.71 12.21 -5.63
CA LYS A 133 -26.90 11.77 -6.80
C LYS A 133 -25.94 12.83 -7.40
N ASP A 134 -25.97 14.06 -6.90
CA ASP A 134 -25.28 15.22 -7.43
C ASP A 134 -24.63 16.07 -6.32
N ILE A 135 -23.30 15.94 -6.18
CA ILE A 135 -22.50 16.68 -5.20
C ILE A 135 -22.49 18.19 -5.54
N GLU A 136 -22.60 18.60 -6.81
CA GLU A 136 -22.61 20.02 -7.19
C GLU A 136 -23.77 20.75 -6.53
N SER A 137 -24.92 20.10 -6.45
CA SER A 137 -26.12 20.66 -5.86
C SER A 137 -26.04 20.81 -4.32
N ILE A 138 -25.13 20.10 -3.66
CA ILE A 138 -25.08 19.99 -2.19
C ILE A 138 -23.94 20.75 -1.53
N ILE A 139 -22.82 20.98 -2.23
CA ILE A 139 -21.70 21.77 -1.68
C ILE A 139 -22.13 23.16 -1.19
N PRO A 140 -22.97 23.93 -1.91
CA PRO A 140 -23.43 25.23 -1.42
C PRO A 140 -24.20 25.15 -0.09
N TRP A 141 -24.85 24.02 0.20
CA TRP A 141 -25.51 23.79 1.48
C TRP A 141 -24.51 23.54 2.61
N TYR A 142 -23.35 23.00 2.30
CA TYR A 142 -22.32 22.67 3.29
C TYR A 142 -21.91 23.90 4.12
N SER A 143 -21.64 25.04 3.46
CA SER A 143 -21.31 26.30 4.14
C SER A 143 -22.44 26.83 5.02
N VAL A 144 -23.70 26.62 4.61
CA VAL A 144 -24.88 26.97 5.42
C VAL A 144 -24.92 26.11 6.68
N LEU A 145 -24.70 24.80 6.55
CA LEU A 145 -24.73 23.88 7.69
C LEU A 145 -23.58 24.14 8.67
N LEU A 146 -22.40 24.54 8.20
CA LEU A 146 -21.26 24.88 9.07
C LEU A 146 -21.54 26.06 10.00
N LYS A 147 -22.35 27.04 9.57
CA LYS A 147 -22.75 28.20 10.38
C LYS A 147 -23.85 27.88 11.41
N ALA A 148 -24.68 26.88 11.15
CA ALA A 148 -25.81 26.54 12.01
C ALA A 148 -25.38 26.06 13.41
N LEU A 149 -26.24 26.25 14.41
CA LEU A 149 -26.05 25.70 15.76
C LEU A 149 -26.28 24.18 15.80
N PRO A 150 -25.54 23.43 16.63
CA PRO A 150 -24.50 23.90 17.54
C PRO A 150 -23.19 24.27 16.81
N THR A 151 -22.36 25.12 17.42
CA THR A 151 -21.10 25.58 16.81
C THR A 151 -20.12 24.43 16.61
N HIS A 152 -19.92 23.60 17.64
CA HIS A 152 -19.08 22.41 17.59
C HIS A 152 -19.90 21.23 17.06
N LYS A 153 -19.59 20.80 15.83
CA LYS A 153 -20.28 19.71 15.14
C LYS A 153 -19.37 19.09 14.07
N ALA A 154 -19.58 17.82 13.79
CA ALA A 154 -19.04 17.17 12.59
C ALA A 154 -20.11 17.12 11.51
N ILE A 155 -19.69 17.30 10.26
CA ILE A 155 -20.55 17.13 9.09
C ILE A 155 -19.83 16.23 8.10
N HIS A 156 -20.49 15.18 7.62
CA HIS A 156 -19.95 14.31 6.59
C HIS A 156 -21.05 13.81 5.64
N PHE A 157 -20.64 13.48 4.42
CA PHE A 157 -21.46 12.81 3.42
C PHE A 157 -21.32 11.30 3.56
N ASN A 158 -22.43 10.58 3.50
CA ASN A 158 -22.40 9.12 3.53
C ASN A 158 -21.80 8.57 2.22
N LEU A 159 -20.72 7.80 2.33
CA LEU A 159 -20.06 7.14 1.19
C LEU A 159 -20.39 5.64 1.19
N SER A 160 -20.95 5.15 0.09
CA SER A 160 -21.18 3.72 -0.09
C SER A 160 -19.88 3.00 -0.47
N THR A 161 -19.30 2.27 0.47
CA THR A 161 -18.04 1.51 0.25
C THR A 161 -18.31 0.01 0.28
N LYS A 162 -17.56 -0.76 -0.50
CA LYS A 162 -17.63 -2.24 -0.49
C LYS A 162 -16.76 -2.87 0.59
N HIS A 163 -15.95 -2.07 1.27
CA HIS A 163 -14.96 -2.51 2.25
C HIS A 163 -15.57 -2.45 3.64
N GLN A 164 -15.80 -3.61 4.26
CA GLN A 164 -16.49 -3.67 5.57
C GLN A 164 -15.56 -3.46 6.76
N GLU A 165 -14.25 -3.50 6.55
CA GLU A 165 -13.25 -3.45 7.61
C GLU A 165 -12.31 -2.27 7.44
N VAL A 166 -11.90 -1.71 8.58
CA VAL A 166 -10.95 -0.59 8.68
C VAL A 166 -9.71 -1.05 9.45
N TYR A 167 -8.57 -1.01 8.78
CA TYR A 167 -7.29 -1.45 9.31
C TYR A 167 -6.42 -0.24 9.64
N MET A 168 -6.89 0.57 10.58
CA MET A 168 -6.11 1.66 11.18
C MET A 168 -5.10 1.08 12.19
N LYS A 169 -3.88 1.63 12.20
CA LYS A 169 -2.84 1.35 13.19
C LYS A 169 -2.57 2.56 14.08
N TRP A 170 -1.89 2.30 15.19
CA TRP A 170 -1.34 3.33 16.07
C TRP A 170 0.11 2.96 16.43
N PRO A 171 1.14 3.81 16.22
CA PRO A 171 1.04 5.17 15.67
C PRO A 171 0.47 5.20 14.26
N LEU A 172 -0.23 6.30 13.97
CA LEU A 172 -0.95 6.52 12.72
C LEU A 172 0.02 6.63 11.54
N ARG A 173 -0.22 5.90 10.46
CA ARG A 173 0.63 5.90 9.26
C ARG A 173 0.15 6.95 8.26
N LEU A 174 0.86 8.07 8.18
CA LEU A 174 0.60 9.18 7.26
C LEU A 174 1.33 8.93 5.94
N GLY A 175 0.58 8.53 4.93
CA GLY A 175 1.07 8.16 3.60
C GLY A 175 1.19 9.33 2.64
N HIS A 176 2.22 9.36 1.80
CA HIS A 176 2.30 10.22 0.62
C HIS A 176 3.06 9.53 -0.50
N PHE A 177 2.98 10.01 -1.74
CA PHE A 177 3.80 9.48 -2.84
C PHE A 177 5.20 10.09 -2.84
N LEU A 178 6.20 9.33 -3.29
CA LEU A 178 7.59 9.82 -3.42
C LEU A 178 7.65 11.08 -4.29
N GLY A 179 8.39 12.09 -3.84
CA GLY A 179 8.62 13.33 -4.59
C GLY A 179 7.42 14.28 -4.68
N THR A 180 6.33 14.01 -3.95
CA THR A 180 5.15 14.89 -3.91
C THR A 180 5.20 15.88 -2.75
N SER A 181 4.54 17.04 -2.90
CA SER A 181 4.53 18.11 -1.90
C SER A 181 3.99 17.73 -0.51
N PRO A 182 3.05 16.79 -0.33
CA PRO A 182 2.61 16.37 1.00
C PRO A 182 3.74 15.86 1.90
N GLY A 183 4.82 15.28 1.35
CA GLY A 183 5.94 14.78 2.15
C GLY A 183 6.60 15.87 3.01
N LYS A 184 6.66 17.11 2.52
CA LYS A 184 7.17 18.26 3.27
C LYS A 184 6.25 18.64 4.42
N VAL A 185 4.95 18.75 4.15
CA VAL A 185 3.93 19.08 5.17
C VAL A 185 3.94 18.03 6.29
N LEU A 186 3.96 16.75 5.92
CA LEU A 186 3.96 15.65 6.88
C LEU A 186 5.25 15.60 7.72
N SER A 187 6.38 16.02 7.16
CA SER A 187 7.63 16.16 7.92
C SER A 187 7.50 17.18 9.04
N ASP A 188 6.81 18.29 8.79
CA ASP A 188 6.52 19.28 9.86
C ASP A 188 5.55 18.71 10.89
N VAL A 189 4.56 17.92 10.46
CA VAL A 189 3.58 17.27 11.37
C VAL A 189 4.27 16.35 12.38
N ILE A 190 5.16 15.45 11.95
CA ILE A 190 5.83 14.51 12.87
C ILE A 190 6.83 15.16 13.81
N ASN A 191 7.16 16.44 13.61
CA ASN A 191 7.98 17.23 14.53
C ASN A 191 7.14 18.00 15.57
N LYS A 192 5.81 17.97 15.45
CA LYS A 192 4.88 18.59 16.39
C LYS A 192 4.30 17.54 17.34
N TRP A 193 4.19 17.90 18.61
CA TRP A 193 3.43 17.10 19.56
C TRP A 193 1.92 17.34 19.34
N PRO A 194 1.06 16.31 19.39
CA PRO A 194 1.35 14.92 19.78
C PRO A 194 1.75 13.98 18.64
N SER A 195 1.74 14.44 17.38
CA SER A 195 2.04 13.60 16.22
C SER A 195 3.45 12.99 16.24
N SER A 196 4.42 13.63 16.88
CA SER A 196 5.78 13.10 17.06
C SER A 196 5.83 11.72 17.73
N ASP A 197 4.88 11.43 18.62
CA ASP A 197 4.81 10.17 19.35
C ASP A 197 3.79 9.20 18.74
N ASN A 198 2.77 9.77 18.08
CA ASN A 198 1.53 9.11 17.73
C ASN A 198 1.31 8.94 16.22
N ALA A 199 2.22 9.43 15.38
CA ALA A 199 2.18 9.26 13.94
C ALA A 199 3.56 8.90 13.37
N ILE A 200 3.57 8.29 12.19
CA ILE A 200 4.76 8.02 11.39
C ILE A 200 4.49 8.32 9.92
N ILE A 201 5.50 8.77 9.19
CA ILE A 201 5.40 9.00 7.75
C ILE A 201 5.66 7.68 7.01
N VAL A 202 4.83 7.43 6.00
CA VAL A 202 4.98 6.32 5.06
C VAL A 202 5.07 6.91 3.66
N GLU A 203 6.29 7.00 3.14
CA GLU A 203 6.45 7.22 1.71
C GLU A 203 5.99 5.98 0.95
N THR A 204 4.89 6.13 0.21
CA THR A 204 4.22 5.07 -0.53
C THR A 204 4.87 4.84 -1.89
N GLY A 205 4.98 3.57 -2.25
CA GLY A 205 5.64 3.11 -3.46
C GLY A 205 5.69 1.59 -3.48
N ARG A 206 6.54 1.00 -4.33
CA ARG A 206 6.67 -0.47 -4.54
C ARG A 206 6.84 -1.28 -3.24
N ASP A 207 7.30 -0.60 -2.20
CA ASP A 207 7.87 -1.15 -0.99
C ASP A 207 7.00 -0.96 0.24
N LYS A 208 6.16 0.08 0.22
CA LYS A 208 5.22 0.45 1.27
C LYS A 208 3.91 0.80 0.59
N ASP A 209 3.11 -0.23 0.36
CA ASP A 209 1.83 -0.10 -0.34
C ASP A 209 0.66 0.17 0.61
N ASN A 210 0.87 0.22 1.93
CA ASN A 210 -0.23 0.43 2.89
C ASN A 210 0.07 1.60 3.84
N CYS A 211 -0.87 2.53 3.95
CA CYS A 211 -0.91 3.59 4.96
C CYS A 211 -2.28 3.66 5.63
N ASP A 212 -2.43 4.46 6.67
CA ASP A 212 -3.72 4.67 7.33
C ASP A 212 -4.46 5.82 6.66
N LEU A 213 -3.79 6.98 6.54
CA LEU A 213 -4.26 8.17 5.85
C LEU A 213 -3.33 8.48 4.68
N LEU A 214 -3.84 8.58 3.45
CA LEU A 214 -3.06 8.94 2.27
C LEU A 214 -3.26 10.43 1.94
N PHE A 215 -2.19 11.21 1.84
CA PHE A 215 -2.24 12.64 1.54
C PHE A 215 -1.84 12.92 0.09
N TRP A 216 -2.64 13.74 -0.58
CA TRP A 216 -2.44 14.16 -1.97
C TRP A 216 -2.70 15.66 -2.13
N ASP A 217 -1.79 16.34 -2.83
CA ASP A 217 -1.98 17.72 -3.26
C ASP A 217 -2.33 17.73 -4.76
N GLY A 218 -3.47 18.32 -5.12
CA GLY A 218 -3.90 18.48 -6.50
C GLY A 218 -5.32 17.97 -6.75
N SER A 219 -5.57 17.55 -7.98
CA SER A 219 -6.90 17.08 -8.39
C SER A 219 -7.09 15.58 -8.13
N ILE A 220 -8.34 15.18 -7.97
CA ILE A 220 -8.75 13.78 -7.85
C ILE A 220 -8.40 12.99 -9.12
N ALA A 221 -8.52 13.60 -10.29
CA ALA A 221 -8.08 12.99 -11.55
C ALA A 221 -6.56 12.73 -11.57
N GLY A 222 -5.79 13.67 -11.01
CA GLY A 222 -4.34 13.51 -10.80
C GLY A 222 -4.03 12.34 -9.85
N LEU A 223 -4.73 12.25 -8.72
CA LEU A 223 -4.60 11.13 -7.80
C LEU A 223 -4.94 9.79 -8.48
N LYS A 224 -6.02 9.75 -9.25
CA LYS A 224 -6.43 8.55 -9.99
C LYS A 224 -5.34 8.11 -10.96
N LYS A 225 -4.77 9.05 -11.70
CA LYS A 225 -3.67 8.80 -12.63
C LYS A 225 -2.46 8.24 -11.87
N GLU A 226 -2.06 8.90 -10.78
CA GLU A 226 -0.96 8.46 -9.93
C GLU A 226 -1.19 7.03 -9.43
N LEU A 227 -2.35 6.73 -8.85
CA LEU A 227 -2.69 5.38 -8.34
C LEU A 227 -2.67 4.29 -9.42
N VAL A 228 -3.04 4.62 -10.67
CA VAL A 228 -3.07 3.66 -11.78
C VAL A 228 -1.68 3.46 -12.39
N GLU A 229 -0.89 4.52 -12.50
CA GLU A 229 0.48 4.48 -13.03
C GLU A 229 1.47 3.96 -11.99
N ASN A 230 1.14 4.08 -10.70
CA ASN A 230 1.99 3.60 -9.63
C ASN A 230 2.12 2.07 -9.70
N PRO A 231 3.34 1.53 -9.75
CA PRO A 231 3.58 0.09 -9.79
C PRO A 231 3.15 -0.63 -8.49
N ALA A 232 2.87 0.10 -7.41
CA ALA A 232 2.36 -0.44 -6.15
C ALA A 232 0.84 -0.35 -6.05
N ASN A 233 0.22 -1.40 -5.53
CA ASN A 233 -1.21 -1.41 -5.23
C ASN A 233 -1.47 -0.70 -3.89
N ILE A 234 -1.47 0.63 -3.91
CA ILE A 234 -1.59 1.46 -2.71
C ILE A 234 -2.96 1.24 -2.05
N LYS A 235 -2.94 0.91 -0.75
CA LYS A 235 -4.13 0.78 0.10
C LYS A 235 -4.06 1.75 1.26
N CYS A 236 -5.20 2.35 1.57
CA CYS A 236 -5.35 3.27 2.69
C CYS A 236 -6.76 3.19 3.26
N ASN A 237 -6.96 3.60 4.51
CA ASN A 237 -8.31 3.68 5.06
C ASN A 237 -9.01 4.95 4.60
N ILE A 238 -8.28 6.06 4.42
CA ILE A 238 -8.83 7.36 4.07
C ILE A 238 -7.85 8.13 3.19
N VAL A 239 -8.36 8.92 2.24
CA VAL A 239 -7.55 9.83 1.43
C VAL A 239 -7.86 11.29 1.76
N PHE A 240 -6.83 12.08 2.05
CA PHE A 240 -6.87 13.53 2.21
C PHE A 240 -6.40 14.18 0.91
N ILE A 241 -7.23 15.07 0.35
CA ILE A 241 -6.96 15.73 -0.93
C ILE A 241 -7.01 17.25 -0.76
N ARG A 242 -5.86 17.91 -0.84
CA ARG A 242 -5.76 19.37 -0.82
C ARG A 242 -5.81 19.92 -2.24
N GLY A 243 -6.79 20.78 -2.53
CA GLY A 243 -6.94 21.44 -3.83
C GLY A 243 -8.05 20.88 -4.73
N ALA A 244 -8.89 19.97 -4.24
CA ALA A 244 -9.94 19.32 -5.03
C ALA A 244 -11.11 20.23 -5.45
N ILE A 245 -11.32 21.39 -4.80
CA ILE A 245 -12.59 22.15 -4.88
C ILE A 245 -12.52 23.35 -5.86
N LYS A 246 -11.36 23.73 -6.41
CA LYS A 246 -11.22 24.96 -7.23
C LYS A 246 -11.34 24.68 -8.74
N GLY A 247 -12.39 25.22 -9.38
CA GLY A 247 -12.49 25.35 -10.84
C GLY A 247 -12.68 24.06 -11.65
N GLN A 248 -13.02 22.95 -11.00
CA GLN A 248 -13.41 21.70 -11.65
C GLN A 248 -14.93 21.52 -11.52
N THR A 249 -15.59 21.07 -12.60
CA THR A 249 -16.91 20.40 -12.52
C THR A 249 -16.79 19.36 -11.41
N ILE A 250 -17.58 19.50 -10.36
CA ILE A 250 -17.38 18.74 -9.13
C ILE A 250 -17.64 17.27 -9.47
N ILE A 251 -16.70 16.46 -9.02
CA ILE A 251 -16.61 15.05 -9.30
C ILE A 251 -17.84 14.33 -8.76
N GLY A 252 -18.46 13.49 -9.59
CA GLY A 252 -19.60 12.69 -9.16
C GLY A 252 -19.20 11.63 -8.14
N LEU A 253 -20.10 11.31 -7.20
CA LEU A 253 -19.93 10.28 -6.18
C LEU A 253 -19.33 8.96 -6.72
N LYS A 254 -19.76 8.57 -7.92
CA LYS A 254 -19.28 7.35 -8.59
C LYS A 254 -17.77 7.32 -8.80
N GLU A 255 -17.13 8.46 -9.01
CA GLU A 255 -15.69 8.52 -9.19
C GLU A 255 -14.96 8.41 -7.84
N LEU A 256 -15.49 8.98 -6.76
CA LEU A 256 -14.99 8.71 -5.40
C LEU A 256 -15.17 7.23 -5.02
N GLU A 257 -16.32 6.62 -5.34
CA GLU A 257 -16.55 5.18 -5.14
C GLU A 257 -15.56 4.34 -5.95
N THR A 258 -15.27 4.73 -7.20
CA THR A 258 -14.27 4.05 -8.04
C THR A 258 -12.87 4.17 -7.45
N LEU A 259 -12.51 5.35 -6.95
CA LEU A 259 -11.23 5.56 -6.27
C LEU A 259 -11.13 4.75 -4.98
N ALA A 260 -12.21 4.70 -4.20
CA ALA A 260 -12.27 3.86 -3.00
C ALA A 260 -12.02 2.39 -3.33
N ASP A 261 -12.56 1.90 -4.44
CA ASP A 261 -12.31 0.54 -4.92
C ASP A 261 -10.83 0.33 -5.35
N ILE A 262 -10.17 1.35 -5.92
CA ILE A 262 -8.75 1.29 -6.32
C ILE A 262 -7.84 1.23 -5.08
N CYS A 263 -7.97 2.19 -4.15
CA CYS A 263 -7.09 2.28 -2.97
C CYS A 263 -7.64 1.59 -1.72
N LYS A 264 -8.72 0.80 -1.85
CA LYS A 264 -9.38 0.06 -0.76
C LYS A 264 -9.77 0.93 0.44
N CYS A 265 -10.13 2.19 0.19
CA CYS A 265 -10.43 3.15 1.25
C CYS A 265 -11.91 3.20 1.62
N ASN A 266 -12.16 3.74 2.81
CA ASN A 266 -13.47 3.94 3.40
C ASN A 266 -13.85 5.42 3.54
N GLY A 267 -13.02 6.34 3.05
CA GLY A 267 -13.41 7.75 3.02
C GLY A 267 -12.43 8.67 2.29
N PHE A 268 -12.91 9.88 2.06
CA PHE A 268 -12.18 11.00 1.48
C PHE A 268 -12.40 12.25 2.31
N VAL A 269 -11.36 13.07 2.45
CA VAL A 269 -11.43 14.41 3.04
C VAL A 269 -10.88 15.39 2.04
N LEU A 270 -11.74 16.28 1.54
CA LEU A 270 -11.39 17.23 0.49
C LEU A 270 -11.21 18.63 1.09
N PHE A 271 -10.12 19.30 0.74
CA PHE A 271 -9.86 20.69 1.14
C PHE A 271 -9.92 21.64 -0.05
N PRO A 272 -10.45 22.86 0.16
CA PRO A 272 -10.26 23.97 -0.76
C PRO A 272 -8.78 24.31 -0.94
N ASN A 273 -8.44 24.92 -2.07
CA ASN A 273 -7.06 25.14 -2.51
C ASN A 273 -6.37 26.33 -1.80
N ALA A 274 -6.70 26.59 -0.54
CA ALA A 274 -6.36 27.81 0.19
C ALA A 274 -5.54 27.59 1.48
N LEU A 275 -5.41 26.34 1.95
CA LEU A 275 -4.57 26.05 3.12
C LEU A 275 -3.09 26.07 2.74
N ASP A 276 -2.36 27.02 3.29
CA ASP A 276 -0.90 26.98 3.22
C ASP A 276 -0.34 25.76 3.97
N ASP A 277 0.94 25.45 3.74
CA ASP A 277 1.59 24.28 4.34
C ASP A 277 1.60 24.33 5.87
N SER A 278 1.63 25.53 6.47
CA SER A 278 1.73 25.71 7.92
C SER A 278 0.40 25.41 8.60
N ASP A 279 -0.68 26.00 8.10
CA ASP A 279 -2.04 25.77 8.57
C ASP A 279 -2.45 24.31 8.33
N TYR A 280 -2.07 23.73 7.19
CA TYR A 280 -2.38 22.34 6.89
C TYR A 280 -1.63 21.37 7.81
N SER A 281 -0.35 21.63 8.09
CA SER A 281 0.43 20.87 9.07
C SER A 281 -0.20 20.96 10.47
N GLU A 282 -0.62 22.16 10.89
CA GLU A 282 -1.28 22.34 12.19
C GLU A 282 -2.61 21.59 12.27
N TYR A 283 -3.41 21.67 11.20
CA TYR A 283 -4.67 20.94 11.10
C TYR A 283 -4.45 19.43 11.24
N ILE A 284 -3.50 18.84 10.50
CA ILE A 284 -3.22 17.39 10.58
C ILE A 284 -2.75 17.01 11.99
N ASN A 285 -1.91 17.83 12.63
CA ASN A 285 -1.48 17.58 14.00
C ASN A 285 -2.67 17.58 14.99
N LYS A 286 -3.62 18.51 14.81
CA LYS A 286 -4.84 18.62 15.60
C LYS A 286 -5.84 17.49 15.36
N VAL A 287 -5.90 16.95 14.14
CA VAL A 287 -6.64 15.70 13.85
C VAL A 287 -6.05 14.53 14.66
N THR A 288 -4.72 14.39 14.65
CA THR A 288 -4.02 13.36 15.43
C THR A 288 -4.25 13.53 16.94
N GLU A 289 -4.26 14.76 17.44
CA GLU A 289 -4.60 15.09 18.83
C GLU A 289 -6.02 14.66 19.19
N SER A 290 -7.01 14.99 18.36
CA SER A 290 -8.39 14.58 18.58
C SER A 290 -8.55 13.04 18.59
N LEU A 291 -7.91 12.33 17.66
CA LEU A 291 -7.90 10.87 17.63
C LEU A 291 -7.21 10.28 18.87
N SER A 292 -6.16 10.94 19.37
CA SER A 292 -5.47 10.55 20.61
C SER A 292 -6.41 10.59 21.82
N HIS A 293 -7.46 11.40 21.75
CA HIS A 293 -8.53 11.49 22.75
C HIS A 293 -9.68 10.52 22.54
N ASN A 294 -9.48 9.48 21.71
CA ASN A 294 -10.50 8.48 21.39
C ASN A 294 -11.76 9.06 20.73
N ALA A 295 -11.66 10.25 20.13
CA ALA A 295 -12.78 10.87 19.43
C ALA A 295 -13.16 10.07 18.17
N PRO A 296 -14.45 10.04 17.79
CA PRO A 296 -14.87 9.52 16.49
C PRO A 296 -14.16 10.23 15.33
N PHE A 297 -13.87 9.49 14.27
CA PHE A 297 -13.04 10.01 13.18
C PHE A 297 -13.58 11.30 12.54
N ASP A 298 -14.89 11.39 12.31
CA ASP A 298 -15.52 12.57 11.72
C ASP A 298 -15.50 13.79 12.66
N ILE A 299 -15.59 13.59 13.97
CA ILE A 299 -15.37 14.66 14.97
C ILE A 299 -13.92 15.13 14.92
N SER A 300 -12.97 14.22 14.75
CA SER A 300 -11.55 14.58 14.62
C SER A 300 -11.21 15.39 13.38
N LEU A 301 -12.08 15.47 12.39
CA LEU A 301 -11.92 16.37 11.23
C LEU A 301 -12.29 17.82 11.54
N PHE A 302 -12.88 18.12 12.70
CA PHE A 302 -13.22 19.48 13.10
C PHE A 302 -12.57 19.84 14.43
N PRO A 303 -11.23 19.78 14.54
CA PRO A 303 -10.55 20.17 15.77
C PRO A 303 -10.78 21.65 16.11
N GLU A 304 -10.70 21.98 17.39
CA GLU A 304 -10.78 23.36 17.86
C GLU A 304 -9.60 24.21 17.33
N GLY A 305 -9.80 25.53 17.24
CA GLY A 305 -8.77 26.49 16.81
C GLY A 305 -8.81 26.88 15.34
N PHE A 306 -9.74 26.33 14.55
CA PHE A 306 -9.96 26.70 13.15
C PHE A 306 -11.35 27.33 12.95
N ASP A 307 -11.42 28.31 12.07
CA ASP A 307 -12.69 28.94 11.68
C ASP A 307 -13.33 28.19 10.50
N TYR A 308 -14.16 27.20 10.83
CA TYR A 308 -14.91 26.44 9.84
C TYR A 308 -16.08 27.21 9.22
N SER A 309 -16.41 28.41 9.72
CA SER A 309 -17.38 29.27 9.03
C SER A 309 -16.83 29.82 7.72
N ASN A 310 -15.50 29.82 7.58
CA ASN A 310 -14.81 30.12 6.34
C ASN A 310 -14.78 28.87 5.42
N PRO A 311 -15.48 28.89 4.27
CA PRO A 311 -15.52 27.77 3.35
C PRO A 311 -14.16 27.42 2.74
N ASP A 312 -13.17 28.31 2.82
CA ASP A 312 -11.80 28.06 2.34
C ASP A 312 -10.97 27.16 3.28
N PHE A 313 -11.41 26.97 4.52
CA PHE A 313 -10.74 26.13 5.53
C PHE A 313 -11.49 24.85 5.86
N ALA A 314 -12.80 24.81 5.64
CA ALA A 314 -13.63 23.69 6.07
C ALA A 314 -13.37 22.41 5.24
N PRO A 315 -13.03 21.29 5.89
CA PRO A 315 -12.90 20.01 5.20
C PRO A 315 -14.27 19.54 4.72
N VAL A 316 -14.34 18.93 3.54
CA VAL A 316 -15.53 18.25 3.04
C VAL A 316 -15.29 16.74 3.10
N ALA A 317 -15.95 16.06 4.04
CA ALA A 317 -15.71 14.65 4.32
C ALA A 317 -16.75 13.73 3.67
N PHE A 318 -16.31 12.69 2.97
CA PHE A 318 -17.13 11.58 2.47
C PHE A 318 -16.70 10.32 3.19
N LEU A 319 -17.53 9.76 4.06
CA LEU A 319 -17.14 8.71 5.00
C LEU A 319 -18.10 7.52 4.91
N GLY A 320 -17.52 6.32 4.87
CA GLY A 320 -18.26 5.07 4.96
C GLY A 320 -18.50 4.65 6.41
N GLU A 321 -19.52 3.82 6.62
CA GLU A 321 -19.94 3.36 7.95
C GLU A 321 -18.81 2.69 8.78
N PRO A 322 -17.89 1.90 8.18
CA PRO A 322 -16.77 1.30 8.91
C PRO A 322 -15.82 2.31 9.55
N ILE A 323 -15.55 3.46 8.92
CA ILE A 323 -14.60 4.44 9.48
C ILE A 323 -15.23 5.25 10.61
N LEU A 324 -16.56 5.42 10.59
CA LEU A 324 -17.29 6.10 11.66
C LEU A 324 -17.30 5.30 12.97
N LYS A 325 -17.04 4.00 12.92
CA LYS A 325 -16.91 3.10 14.07
C LYS A 325 -15.50 3.10 14.67
N PHE A 326 -14.51 3.64 13.96
CA PHE A 326 -13.15 3.69 14.45
C PHE A 326 -13.02 4.67 15.61
N CYS A 327 -12.41 4.20 16.69
CA CYS A 327 -11.90 4.98 17.80
C CYS A 327 -10.61 4.32 18.29
N LEU A 328 -9.77 5.06 19.02
CA LEU A 328 -8.46 4.57 19.47
C LEU A 328 -8.57 3.33 20.36
N GLU A 329 -9.64 3.21 21.15
CA GLU A 329 -9.91 2.04 21.98
C GLU A 329 -9.99 0.75 21.16
N SER A 330 -10.48 0.80 19.91
CA SER A 330 -10.54 -0.37 19.02
C SER A 330 -9.15 -0.93 18.66
N ILE A 331 -8.07 -0.16 18.86
CA ILE A 331 -6.70 -0.65 18.71
C ILE A 331 -6.38 -1.68 19.80
N VAL A 332 -6.91 -1.52 21.01
CA VAL A 332 -6.68 -2.47 22.11
C VAL A 332 -7.16 -3.87 21.74
N ASP A 333 -8.33 -3.98 21.10
CA ASP A 333 -8.87 -5.26 20.62
C ASP A 333 -7.91 -5.92 19.62
N LYS A 334 -7.46 -5.15 18.62
CA LYS A 334 -6.49 -5.65 17.62
C LYS A 334 -5.17 -6.09 18.25
N MET A 335 -4.73 -5.43 19.31
CA MET A 335 -3.51 -5.82 20.03
C MET A 335 -3.71 -7.12 20.81
N VAL A 336 -4.89 -7.32 21.40
CA VAL A 336 -5.25 -8.59 22.07
C VAL A 336 -5.26 -9.73 21.07
N ASP A 337 -5.81 -9.52 19.87
CA ASP A 337 -5.80 -10.50 18.79
C ASP A 337 -4.37 -10.83 18.35
N ALA A 338 -3.54 -9.80 18.14
CA ALA A 338 -2.14 -9.96 17.74
C ALA A 338 -1.32 -10.76 18.78
N LEU A 339 -1.56 -10.53 20.07
CA LEU A 339 -0.93 -11.28 21.16
C LEU A 339 -1.41 -12.73 21.25
N GLU A 340 -2.64 -13.01 20.82
CA GLU A 340 -3.18 -14.38 20.76
C GLU A 340 -2.51 -15.21 19.66
N ASP A 341 -2.18 -14.57 18.55
CA ASP A 341 -1.48 -15.21 17.43
C ASP A 341 0.04 -15.34 17.67
N MET A 342 0.58 -14.67 18.68
CA MET A 342 2.02 -14.66 19.01
C MET A 342 2.44 -15.97 19.73
N PRO A 343 3.65 -16.52 19.46
CA PRO A 343 4.17 -17.68 20.19
C PRO A 343 4.27 -17.43 21.70
N GLU A 344 3.81 -18.38 22.54
CA GLU A 344 3.75 -18.20 24.00
C GLU A 344 5.10 -17.87 24.65
N GLU A 345 6.21 -18.32 24.06
CA GLU A 345 7.56 -18.11 24.58
C GLU A 345 8.20 -16.79 24.11
N ALA A 346 7.51 -16.00 23.27
CA ALA A 346 8.02 -14.73 22.78
C ALA A 346 8.13 -13.72 23.92
N GLU A 347 9.35 -13.25 24.19
CA GLU A 347 9.57 -12.20 25.18
C GLU A 347 9.27 -10.82 24.55
N ILE A 348 8.46 -10.03 25.24
CA ILE A 348 8.03 -8.70 24.78
C ILE A 348 8.71 -7.62 25.62
N GLU A 349 9.60 -6.87 24.98
CA GLU A 349 10.28 -5.75 25.62
C GLU A 349 9.44 -4.48 25.55
N ILE A 350 8.85 -4.07 26.68
CA ILE A 350 8.00 -2.88 26.78
C ILE A 350 8.69 -1.82 27.65
N PRO A 351 8.78 -0.55 27.20
CA PRO A 351 9.30 0.54 28.02
C PRO A 351 8.51 0.68 29.33
N ALA A 352 9.21 0.83 30.46
CA ALA A 352 8.56 0.91 31.77
C ALA A 352 7.49 2.02 31.89
N PRO A 353 7.66 3.22 31.31
CA PRO A 353 6.64 4.27 31.33
C PRO A 353 5.31 3.88 30.68
N THR A 354 5.33 2.97 29.70
CA THR A 354 4.15 2.53 28.94
C THR A 354 3.06 1.96 29.86
N PHE A 355 3.45 1.18 30.88
CA PHE A 355 2.52 0.61 31.87
C PHE A 355 1.79 1.69 32.67
N ASN A 356 2.51 2.72 33.13
CA ASN A 356 1.91 3.83 33.88
C ASN A 356 0.95 4.65 33.00
N ARG A 357 1.34 4.89 31.74
CA ARG A 357 0.51 5.61 30.76
C ARG A 357 -0.80 4.90 30.45
N LEU A 358 -0.76 3.57 30.36
CA LEU A 358 -1.94 2.72 30.13
C LEU A 358 -2.69 2.37 31.42
N LYS A 359 -2.17 2.75 32.60
CA LYS A 359 -2.67 2.32 33.92
C LYS A 359 -2.78 0.80 34.06
N ILE A 360 -1.82 0.08 33.48
CA ILE A 360 -1.69 -1.36 33.58
C ILE A 360 -0.56 -1.66 34.59
N PRO A 361 -0.75 -2.56 35.57
CA PRO A 361 0.33 -2.97 36.46
C PRO A 361 1.50 -3.56 35.67
N LYS A 362 2.72 -3.09 35.93
CA LYS A 362 3.92 -3.69 35.35
C LYS A 362 4.11 -5.11 35.93
N PRO A 363 4.26 -6.15 35.10
CA PRO A 363 4.59 -7.50 35.59
C PRO A 363 5.96 -7.53 36.30
N GLU A 364 6.09 -8.35 37.35
CA GLU A 364 7.36 -8.53 38.10
C GLU A 364 8.36 -9.43 37.35
N GLU A 365 7.87 -10.27 36.43
CA GLU A 365 8.66 -11.21 35.63
C GLU A 365 8.79 -10.78 34.17
N LYS A 366 9.46 -11.60 33.36
CA LYS A 366 9.50 -11.46 31.90
C LYS A 366 8.09 -11.39 31.32
N ILE A 367 7.90 -10.56 30.30
CA ILE A 367 6.59 -10.31 29.72
C ILE A 367 6.39 -11.25 28.52
N TYR A 368 5.49 -12.21 28.68
CA TYR A 368 5.05 -13.12 27.62
C TYR A 368 3.66 -12.72 27.10
N PRO A 369 3.23 -13.20 25.92
CA PRO A 369 2.01 -12.71 25.27
C PRO A 369 0.76 -12.99 26.09
N SER A 370 0.66 -14.17 26.71
CA SER A 370 -0.48 -14.55 27.57
C SER A 370 -0.61 -13.68 28.82
N VAL A 371 0.53 -13.32 29.44
CA VAL A 371 0.59 -12.44 30.62
C VAL A 371 0.16 -11.03 30.24
N LEU A 372 0.73 -10.50 29.15
CA LEU A 372 0.41 -9.15 28.66
C LEU A 372 -1.06 -9.04 28.23
N LYS A 373 -1.56 -10.03 27.48
CA LYS A 373 -2.98 -10.13 27.06
C LYS A 373 -3.89 -10.07 28.28
N SER A 374 -3.63 -10.90 29.29
CA SER A 374 -4.43 -10.93 30.52
C SER A 374 -4.39 -9.58 31.25
N ALA A 375 -3.21 -8.96 31.35
CA ALA A 375 -3.05 -7.66 31.99
C ALA A 375 -3.84 -6.54 31.28
N ILE A 376 -3.81 -6.52 29.94
CA ILE A 376 -4.59 -5.58 29.12
C ILE A 376 -6.09 -5.83 29.30
N GLN A 377 -6.55 -7.08 29.22
CA GLN A 377 -7.97 -7.42 29.33
C GLN A 377 -8.55 -7.06 30.70
N ILE A 378 -7.84 -7.36 31.79
CA ILE A 378 -8.27 -7.03 33.17
C ILE A 378 -8.37 -5.52 33.38
N ASN A 379 -7.45 -4.75 32.80
CA ASN A 379 -7.33 -3.32 33.02
C ASN A 379 -7.89 -2.47 31.87
N ARG A 380 -8.59 -3.08 30.90
CA ARG A 380 -9.10 -2.38 29.71
C ARG A 380 -9.88 -1.12 30.06
N ASN A 381 -10.79 -1.23 31.04
CA ASN A 381 -11.64 -0.12 31.48
C ASN A 381 -10.87 0.96 32.28
N ASN A 382 -9.61 0.71 32.65
CA ASN A 382 -8.76 1.66 33.37
C ASN A 382 -7.92 2.52 32.42
N ILE A 383 -7.81 2.17 31.13
CA ILE A 383 -7.08 2.95 30.14
C ILE A 383 -7.82 4.26 29.92
N VAL A 384 -7.13 5.41 30.08
CA VAL A 384 -7.77 6.73 30.00
C VAL A 384 -7.22 7.57 28.87
N TYR A 385 -8.13 8.06 28.03
CA TYR A 385 -7.86 8.78 26.78
C TYR A 385 -7.98 10.31 26.89
N HIS A 386 -7.88 10.90 28.08
CA HIS A 386 -8.05 12.35 28.28
C HIS A 386 -6.78 13.18 28.07
N SER A 387 -5.65 12.52 27.77
CA SER A 387 -4.40 13.18 27.37
C SER A 387 -3.63 12.28 26.41
N GLU A 388 -3.02 12.93 25.43
CA GLU A 388 -2.15 12.42 24.40
C GLU A 388 -0.92 11.70 25.00
N SER A 389 -0.41 12.19 26.13
CA SER A 389 0.75 11.62 26.83
C SER A 389 0.46 10.31 27.59
N MET A 390 -0.83 9.97 27.73
CA MET A 390 -1.33 8.80 28.46
C MET A 390 -1.60 7.65 27.48
N ALA A 391 -2.88 7.31 27.26
CA ALA A 391 -3.24 6.11 26.50
C ALA A 391 -2.70 6.13 25.07
N ALA A 392 -2.73 7.27 24.38
CA ALA A 392 -2.27 7.35 22.99
C ALA A 392 -0.77 7.04 22.83
N THR A 393 0.10 7.77 23.53
CA THR A 393 1.55 7.47 23.50
C THR A 393 1.83 6.06 24.03
N GLY A 394 1.14 5.63 25.09
CA GLY A 394 1.28 4.27 25.63
C GLY A 394 0.93 3.18 24.60
N LEU A 395 -0.16 3.34 23.85
CA LEU A 395 -0.57 2.40 22.79
C LEU A 395 0.41 2.42 21.62
N SER A 396 0.98 3.59 21.29
CA SER A 396 2.01 3.71 20.24
C SER A 396 3.27 2.93 20.61
N GLU A 397 3.77 3.11 21.85
CA GLU A 397 4.92 2.37 22.37
C GLU A 397 4.65 0.87 22.45
N LEU A 398 3.51 0.49 23.01
CA LEU A 398 3.12 -0.91 23.14
C LEU A 398 2.99 -1.57 21.76
N SER A 399 2.39 -0.90 20.77
CA SER A 399 2.26 -1.43 19.41
C SER A 399 3.61 -1.61 18.72
N LYS A 400 4.56 -0.69 18.95
CA LYS A 400 5.93 -0.84 18.47
C LYS A 400 6.62 -2.06 19.10
N SER A 401 6.49 -2.25 20.42
CA SER A 401 7.05 -3.39 21.15
C SER A 401 6.45 -4.72 20.71
N VAL A 402 5.13 -4.82 20.64
CA VAL A 402 4.43 -6.04 20.20
C VAL A 402 4.84 -6.40 18.78
N LYS A 403 4.89 -5.43 17.86
CA LYS A 403 5.32 -5.65 16.49
C LYS A 403 6.79 -6.08 16.40
N ALA A 404 7.69 -5.46 17.16
CA ALA A 404 9.10 -5.85 17.19
C ALA A 404 9.28 -7.31 17.66
N SER A 405 8.53 -7.70 18.69
CA SER A 405 8.51 -9.08 19.19
C SER A 405 7.84 -10.06 18.23
N GLU A 406 6.78 -9.67 17.53
CA GLU A 406 6.18 -10.43 16.43
C GLU A 406 7.21 -10.70 15.34
N ASP A 407 7.87 -9.64 14.85
CA ASP A 407 8.89 -9.75 13.81
C ASP A 407 10.05 -10.67 14.29
N GLN A 408 10.48 -10.56 15.55
CA GLN A 408 11.54 -11.38 16.14
C GLN A 408 11.11 -12.84 16.40
N ALA A 409 9.88 -13.07 16.88
CA ALA A 409 9.32 -14.39 17.15
C ALA A 409 8.99 -15.14 15.85
N VAL A 410 8.50 -14.43 14.83
CA VAL A 410 8.35 -14.94 13.46
C VAL A 410 9.73 -15.33 12.89
N VAL A 411 10.76 -14.49 13.05
CA VAL A 411 12.13 -14.82 12.63
C VAL A 411 12.71 -16.00 13.40
N THR A 412 12.34 -16.18 14.68
CA THR A 412 12.84 -17.27 15.54
C THR A 412 12.11 -18.60 15.27
N LYS A 413 10.79 -18.58 15.00
CA LYS A 413 9.96 -19.76 14.72
C LYS A 413 10.01 -20.20 13.24
N ALA A 414 10.29 -19.29 12.30
CA ALA A 414 10.60 -19.60 10.90
C ALA A 414 11.90 -20.42 10.72
N ARG A 415 12.72 -20.56 11.77
CA ARG A 415 14.00 -21.30 11.73
C ARG A 415 13.88 -22.78 12.05
N SER A 416 12.87 -23.46 11.51
CA SER A 416 13.15 -24.82 11.01
C SER A 416 13.78 -24.62 9.63
N ALA A 417 15.10 -24.43 9.60
CA ALA A 417 15.86 -24.12 8.38
C ALA A 417 15.30 -24.89 7.16
N ARG A 418 14.83 -24.17 6.15
CA ARG A 418 14.33 -24.76 4.91
C ARG A 418 15.42 -24.73 3.85
N PHE A 419 15.50 -25.81 3.09
CA PHE A 419 16.55 -26.03 2.11
C PHE A 419 15.92 -26.18 0.72
N ILE A 420 16.68 -25.81 -0.30
CA ILE A 420 16.33 -26.16 -1.68
C ILE A 420 16.38 -27.69 -1.77
N SER A 421 15.28 -28.28 -2.17
CA SER A 421 15.10 -29.73 -2.26
C SER A 421 14.81 -30.14 -3.69
N SER A 422 15.35 -31.28 -4.15
CA SER A 422 15.04 -31.86 -5.46
C SER A 422 14.79 -33.37 -5.44
N ARG A 423 13.95 -33.83 -6.38
CA ARG A 423 13.72 -35.26 -6.68
C ARG A 423 13.67 -35.46 -8.19
N CYS A 424 14.31 -36.51 -8.68
CA CYS A 424 14.34 -36.86 -10.09
C CYS A 424 13.51 -38.12 -10.34
N PHE A 425 12.78 -38.15 -11.45
CA PHE A 425 12.04 -39.30 -11.94
C PHE A 425 12.31 -39.50 -13.43
N ILE A 426 12.47 -40.74 -13.86
CA ILE A 426 12.63 -41.10 -15.28
C ILE A 426 11.46 -41.95 -15.76
N LYS A 427 11.12 -41.84 -17.05
CA LYS A 427 10.02 -42.60 -17.63
C LYS A 427 10.43 -44.05 -17.91
N GLU A 428 9.65 -45.00 -17.38
CA GLU A 428 9.78 -46.44 -17.61
C GLU A 428 8.41 -47.06 -17.90
N GLN A 429 8.27 -47.79 -19.02
CA GLN A 429 7.03 -48.51 -19.34
C GLN A 429 5.75 -47.66 -19.11
N ASN A 430 5.80 -46.39 -19.56
CA ASN A 430 4.76 -45.35 -19.39
C ASN A 430 4.49 -44.83 -17.97
N LYS A 431 5.32 -45.14 -16.97
CA LYS A 431 5.25 -44.57 -15.62
C LYS A 431 6.54 -43.82 -15.28
N PHE A 432 6.45 -42.76 -14.49
CA PHE A 432 7.63 -42.09 -13.95
C PHE A 432 8.06 -42.76 -12.65
N ILE A 433 9.31 -43.19 -12.57
CA ILE A 433 9.88 -43.88 -11.42
C ILE A 433 11.01 -43.03 -10.85
N ARG A 434 11.04 -42.91 -9.53
CA ARG A 434 12.05 -42.13 -8.80
C ARG A 434 13.44 -42.71 -9.08
N GLU A 435 14.39 -41.82 -9.38
CA GLU A 435 15.77 -42.18 -9.66
C GLU A 435 16.73 -41.21 -8.95
N GLU A 436 17.77 -41.76 -8.34
CA GLU A 436 18.74 -41.00 -7.53
C GLU A 436 20.19 -41.23 -8.00
N ARG A 437 20.40 -42.14 -8.95
CA ARG A 437 21.72 -42.56 -9.42
C ARG A 437 22.18 -41.76 -10.63
N ALA A 438 21.34 -41.67 -11.66
CA ALA A 438 21.67 -40.99 -12.92
C ALA A 438 20.42 -40.70 -13.75
N MET A 439 20.50 -39.71 -14.62
CA MET A 439 19.54 -39.51 -15.71
C MET A 439 19.93 -40.39 -16.90
N VAL A 440 18.97 -40.68 -17.79
CA VAL A 440 19.21 -41.49 -18.99
C VAL A 440 19.00 -40.65 -20.24
N ASN A 441 19.95 -40.73 -21.17
CA ASN A 441 19.89 -40.07 -22.46
C ASN A 441 18.60 -40.48 -23.21
N GLU A 442 17.95 -39.52 -23.85
CA GLU A 442 16.72 -39.71 -24.65
C GLU A 442 15.51 -40.28 -23.87
N VAL A 443 15.56 -40.30 -22.53
CA VAL A 443 14.45 -40.72 -21.68
C VAL A 443 13.82 -39.51 -21.00
N ALA A 444 12.50 -39.38 -21.16
CA ALA A 444 11.73 -38.32 -20.50
C ALA A 444 11.97 -38.34 -18.99
N THR A 445 12.29 -37.16 -18.44
CA THR A 445 12.72 -36.94 -17.06
C THR A 445 11.86 -35.83 -16.46
N LYS A 446 11.44 -36.05 -15.20
CA LYS A 446 10.75 -35.08 -14.36
C LYS A 446 11.63 -34.71 -13.19
N LEU A 447 11.87 -33.41 -13.01
CA LEU A 447 12.61 -32.87 -11.88
C LEU A 447 11.66 -32.05 -11.02
N PHE A 448 11.43 -32.49 -9.79
CA PHE A 448 10.67 -31.75 -8.79
C PHE A 448 11.63 -30.91 -7.97
N VAL A 449 11.24 -29.67 -7.72
CA VAL A 449 11.99 -28.71 -6.90
C VAL A 449 11.05 -28.04 -5.90
N ALA A 450 11.50 -27.92 -4.66
CA ALA A 450 10.76 -27.25 -3.58
C ALA A 450 11.72 -26.58 -2.59
N ILE A 451 11.16 -25.79 -1.68
CA ILE A 451 11.83 -25.31 -0.47
C ILE A 451 11.16 -25.99 0.71
N SER A 452 11.88 -26.83 1.45
CA SER A 452 11.29 -27.65 2.50
C SER A 452 12.21 -27.79 3.71
N PRO A 453 11.66 -28.10 4.91
CA PRO A 453 12.45 -28.57 6.03
C PRO A 453 13.27 -29.84 5.69
N PRO A 454 14.21 -30.26 6.55
CA PRO A 454 14.97 -31.49 6.35
C PRO A 454 14.07 -32.71 6.13
N ASP A 455 14.25 -33.38 4.99
CA ASP A 455 13.47 -34.56 4.61
C ASP A 455 14.39 -35.55 3.89
N LYS A 456 14.55 -36.75 4.49
CA LYS A 456 15.39 -37.84 3.95
C LYS A 456 14.94 -38.34 2.58
N THR A 457 13.72 -38.01 2.17
CA THR A 457 13.16 -38.36 0.87
C THR A 457 13.45 -37.34 -0.21
N TRP A 458 14.27 -36.31 0.03
CA TRP A 458 14.71 -35.35 -0.99
C TRP A 458 16.25 -35.27 -1.02
N GLU A 459 16.81 -34.92 -2.18
CA GLU A 459 18.13 -34.30 -2.20
C GLU A 459 17.99 -32.89 -1.69
N GLN A 460 18.83 -32.48 -0.75
CA GLN A 460 18.75 -31.16 -0.17
C GLN A 460 20.07 -30.44 -0.30
N HIS A 461 19.97 -29.13 -0.54
CA HIS A 461 21.07 -28.21 -0.47
C HIS A 461 21.59 -28.11 0.98
N THR A 462 22.88 -27.80 1.14
CA THR A 462 23.53 -27.72 2.45
C THR A 462 23.29 -26.39 3.15
N GLU A 463 23.16 -25.30 2.41
CA GLU A 463 22.82 -23.99 2.98
C GLU A 463 21.31 -23.75 2.98
N PRO A 464 20.76 -23.17 4.06
CA PRO A 464 19.36 -22.79 4.13
C PRO A 464 19.02 -21.69 3.13
N VAL A 465 17.75 -21.58 2.78
CA VAL A 465 17.25 -20.44 2.01
C VAL A 465 17.32 -19.18 2.88
N PRO A 466 17.91 -18.07 2.40
CA PRO A 466 18.00 -16.82 3.15
C PRO A 466 16.65 -16.08 3.11
N GLU A 467 15.70 -16.60 3.88
CA GLU A 467 14.33 -16.07 3.96
C GLU A 467 14.25 -14.70 4.64
N ASP A 468 15.28 -14.33 5.40
CA ASP A 468 15.49 -12.96 5.91
C ASP A 468 15.54 -11.91 4.78
N LYS A 469 15.84 -12.34 3.55
CA LYS A 469 15.80 -11.48 2.35
C LYS A 469 14.40 -11.33 1.75
N LEU A 470 13.39 -12.03 2.28
CA LEU A 470 12.00 -11.93 1.84
C LEU A 470 11.25 -10.90 2.70
N PRO A 471 10.26 -10.17 2.16
CA PRO A 471 9.51 -9.19 2.94
C PRO A 471 8.78 -9.84 4.14
N PRO A 472 9.02 -9.39 5.39
CA PRO A 472 8.57 -10.10 6.59
C PRO A 472 7.05 -10.06 6.81
N GLN A 473 6.34 -9.12 6.19
CA GLN A 473 4.91 -8.86 6.44
C GLN A 473 3.95 -9.71 5.58
N LYS A 474 4.40 -10.79 4.94
CA LYS A 474 3.56 -11.63 4.06
C LYS A 474 3.39 -13.03 4.61
N GLU A 475 2.16 -13.53 4.53
CA GLU A 475 1.81 -14.93 4.89
C GLU A 475 2.29 -15.98 3.88
N ALA A 476 2.61 -15.54 2.65
CA ALA A 476 3.28 -16.36 1.65
C ALA A 476 3.95 -15.50 0.57
N TRP A 477 5.02 -16.03 0.00
CA TRP A 477 5.71 -15.47 -1.15
C TRP A 477 5.49 -16.35 -2.38
N ARG A 478 5.23 -15.72 -3.52
CA ARG A 478 5.31 -16.38 -4.82
C ARG A 478 6.73 -16.22 -5.33
N LEU A 479 7.44 -17.34 -5.47
CA LEU A 479 8.79 -17.37 -6.01
C LEU A 479 8.75 -17.93 -7.43
N GLN A 480 9.52 -17.30 -8.32
CA GLN A 480 9.82 -17.86 -9.63
C GLN A 480 11.01 -18.79 -9.48
N VAL A 481 10.94 -19.96 -10.11
CA VAL A 481 11.99 -20.97 -10.10
C VAL A 481 12.43 -21.19 -11.53
N ILE A 482 13.71 -20.99 -11.80
CA ILE A 482 14.28 -21.09 -13.15
C ILE A 482 15.28 -22.24 -13.16
N LEU A 483 15.06 -23.22 -14.05
CA LEU A 483 16.01 -24.29 -14.34
C LEU A 483 16.78 -23.95 -15.63
N SER A 484 18.08 -23.80 -15.53
CA SER A 484 18.97 -23.48 -16.67
C SER A 484 20.04 -24.54 -16.85
N GLU A 485 20.05 -25.21 -18.00
CA GLU A 485 21.06 -26.19 -18.39
C GLU A 485 21.18 -26.22 -19.94
N PRO A 486 22.24 -25.65 -20.53
CA PRO A 486 22.31 -25.42 -21.98
C PRO A 486 22.67 -26.67 -22.80
N ASN A 487 23.13 -27.75 -22.20
CA ASN A 487 23.50 -28.97 -22.91
C ASN A 487 22.31 -29.88 -23.22
N HIS A 488 21.29 -29.82 -22.35
CA HIS A 488 20.11 -30.67 -22.38
C HIS A 488 18.82 -29.88 -22.63
N LEU A 489 18.77 -28.58 -22.35
CA LEU A 489 17.61 -27.72 -22.57
C LEU A 489 17.88 -26.70 -23.68
N ASP A 490 16.90 -26.49 -24.58
CA ASP A 490 17.01 -25.46 -25.63
C ASP A 490 16.84 -24.05 -25.08
N LYS A 491 16.10 -23.92 -23.97
CA LYS A 491 15.86 -22.68 -23.24
C LYS A 491 15.67 -23.00 -21.75
N PRO A 492 15.91 -22.04 -20.85
CA PRO A 492 15.55 -22.21 -19.45
C PRO A 492 14.07 -22.56 -19.27
N LEU A 493 13.77 -23.40 -18.30
CA LEU A 493 12.42 -23.71 -17.89
C LEU A 493 12.05 -22.83 -16.69
N ILE A 494 10.82 -22.31 -16.69
CA ILE A 494 10.31 -21.46 -15.61
C ILE A 494 9.11 -22.15 -14.97
N ALA A 495 9.12 -22.18 -13.65
CA ALA A 495 7.98 -22.58 -12.84
C ALA A 495 7.81 -21.62 -11.66
N PHE A 496 6.77 -21.84 -10.86
CA PHE A 496 6.50 -21.03 -9.68
C PHE A 496 6.24 -21.93 -8.48
N ILE A 497 6.68 -21.48 -7.31
CA ILE A 497 6.29 -22.06 -6.03
C ILE A 497 5.64 -21.00 -5.15
N ARG A 498 4.71 -21.42 -4.31
CA ARG A 498 4.22 -20.65 -3.18
C ARG A 498 4.98 -21.11 -1.95
N LEU A 499 5.81 -20.24 -1.40
CA LEU A 499 6.48 -20.44 -0.12
C LEU A 499 5.62 -19.79 0.98
N PRO A 500 4.88 -20.56 1.80
CA PRO A 500 4.20 -20.01 2.97
C PRO A 500 5.22 -19.50 4.00
N LYS A 501 4.76 -18.61 4.88
CA LYS A 501 5.53 -18.14 6.05
C LYS A 501 6.12 -19.30 6.83
N ASP A 502 5.33 -20.35 7.06
CA ASP A 502 5.73 -21.59 7.74
C ASP A 502 5.45 -22.84 6.89
N GLY A 503 6.30 -23.86 7.04
CA GLY A 503 6.14 -25.15 6.35
C GLY A 503 6.74 -25.21 4.94
N PRO A 504 6.57 -26.33 4.21
CA PRO A 504 7.15 -26.49 2.89
C PRO A 504 6.47 -25.59 1.85
N SER A 505 7.20 -25.19 0.81
CA SER A 505 6.61 -24.61 -0.38
C SER A 505 5.75 -25.63 -1.12
N THR A 506 4.92 -25.15 -2.05
CA THR A 506 4.43 -26.02 -3.12
C THR A 506 5.60 -26.57 -3.92
N GLU A 507 5.43 -27.75 -4.50
CA GLU A 507 6.41 -28.33 -5.43
C GLU A 507 6.23 -27.72 -6.82
N CYS A 508 7.33 -27.50 -7.54
CA CYS A 508 7.30 -27.23 -8.97
C CYS A 508 7.94 -28.38 -9.75
N GLU A 509 7.47 -28.58 -10.97
CA GLU A 509 7.86 -29.69 -11.85
C GLU A 509 8.49 -29.16 -13.14
N PHE A 510 9.65 -29.71 -13.48
CA PHE A 510 10.32 -29.46 -14.75
C PHE A 510 10.37 -30.74 -15.58
N ASP A 511 9.70 -30.71 -16.74
CA ASP A 511 9.69 -31.77 -17.73
C ASP A 511 10.77 -31.52 -18.80
N PHE A 512 11.66 -32.49 -19.00
CA PHE A 512 12.65 -32.43 -20.09
C PHE A 512 13.13 -33.83 -20.52
N THR A 513 13.89 -33.89 -21.61
CA THR A 513 14.54 -35.12 -22.08
C THR A 513 16.03 -34.84 -22.27
N PRO A 514 16.93 -35.44 -21.47
CA PRO A 514 18.37 -35.27 -21.65
C PRO A 514 18.79 -35.67 -23.06
N LYS A 515 19.47 -34.78 -23.79
CA LYS A 515 19.79 -34.94 -25.23
C LYS A 515 21.14 -35.56 -25.55
N LYS A 516 22.07 -35.53 -24.59
CA LYS A 516 23.47 -35.89 -24.78
C LYS A 516 23.90 -36.79 -23.62
N ALA A 517 24.84 -37.69 -23.85
CA ALA A 517 25.46 -38.48 -22.79
C ALA A 517 26.64 -37.73 -22.12
N ILE A 518 26.36 -36.51 -21.66
CA ILE A 518 27.28 -35.68 -20.87
C ILE A 518 26.61 -35.31 -19.54
N PRO A 519 27.36 -35.04 -18.46
CA PRO A 519 26.77 -34.74 -17.16
C PRO A 519 25.79 -33.56 -17.21
N PHE A 520 24.65 -33.75 -16.55
CA PHE A 520 23.66 -32.70 -16.34
C PHE A 520 24.10 -31.83 -15.17
N GLU A 521 24.20 -30.52 -15.41
CA GLU A 521 24.56 -29.53 -14.40
C GLU A 521 23.54 -28.39 -14.39
N GLY A 522 22.31 -28.72 -13.97
CA GLY A 522 21.18 -27.81 -14.01
C GLY A 522 21.22 -26.81 -12.87
N ARG A 523 21.29 -25.52 -13.20
CA ARG A 523 21.15 -24.45 -12.21
C ARG A 523 19.69 -24.21 -11.90
N VAL A 524 19.37 -24.18 -10.62
CA VAL A 524 18.08 -23.72 -10.12
C VAL A 524 18.26 -22.37 -9.45
N THR A 525 17.58 -21.35 -9.98
CA THR A 525 17.58 -19.99 -9.43
C THR A 525 16.19 -19.65 -8.91
N PHE A 526 16.13 -19.21 -7.65
CA PHE A 526 14.90 -18.73 -7.02
C PHE A 526 14.89 -17.21 -7.03
N THR A 527 13.81 -16.62 -7.54
CA THR A 527 13.64 -15.16 -7.52
C THR A 527 12.31 -14.76 -6.88
N HIS A 528 12.31 -13.60 -6.24
CA HIS A 528 11.11 -12.91 -5.76
C HIS A 528 11.12 -11.50 -6.31
N ARG A 529 10.11 -11.14 -7.12
CA ARG A 529 10.00 -9.81 -7.77
C ARG A 529 11.30 -9.43 -8.51
N GLY A 530 11.79 -10.35 -9.35
CA GLY A 530 13.02 -10.18 -10.13
C GLY A 530 14.32 -10.21 -9.32
N ARG A 531 14.26 -10.27 -7.98
CA ARG A 531 15.44 -10.39 -7.13
C ARG A 531 15.81 -11.85 -6.92
N VAL A 532 17.03 -12.24 -7.23
CA VAL A 532 17.55 -13.58 -6.92
C VAL A 532 17.77 -13.69 -5.42
N ILE A 533 17.15 -14.71 -4.83
CA ILE A 533 17.21 -15.03 -3.39
C ILE A 533 18.36 -16.00 -3.14
N GLN A 534 18.38 -17.09 -3.90
CA GLN A 534 19.40 -18.13 -3.84
C GLN A 534 19.48 -18.86 -5.17
N THR A 535 20.65 -19.43 -5.45
CA THR A 535 20.90 -20.28 -6.60
C THR A 535 21.62 -21.54 -6.14
N ALA A 536 21.25 -22.70 -6.69
CA ALA A 536 21.89 -23.99 -6.43
C ALA A 536 22.15 -24.75 -7.74
N ILE A 537 23.06 -25.72 -7.73
CA ILE A 537 23.35 -26.58 -8.89
C ILE A 537 22.91 -28.01 -8.59
N ILE A 538 22.06 -28.58 -9.46
CA ILE A 538 21.68 -29.98 -9.44
C ILE A 538 22.58 -30.73 -10.42
N LYS A 539 23.43 -31.62 -9.90
CA LYS A 539 24.32 -32.46 -10.71
C LYS A 539 23.79 -33.88 -10.83
N SER A 540 23.86 -34.41 -12.05
CA SER A 540 23.52 -35.80 -12.33
C SER A 540 24.39 -36.36 -13.46
N PRO A 541 24.94 -37.58 -13.33
CA PRO A 541 25.45 -38.31 -14.49
C PRO A 541 24.31 -38.56 -15.50
N VAL A 542 24.58 -38.38 -16.80
CA VAL A 542 23.65 -38.79 -17.86
C VAL A 542 24.25 -39.98 -18.60
N VAL A 543 23.64 -41.14 -18.47
CA VAL A 543 24.12 -42.40 -19.06
C VAL A 543 23.38 -42.74 -20.34
N LYS A 544 24.02 -43.50 -21.25
CA LYS A 544 23.38 -43.92 -22.51
C LYS A 544 22.27 -44.94 -22.28
N SER A 545 22.42 -45.78 -21.27
CA SER A 545 21.46 -46.82 -20.93
C SER A 545 21.43 -47.07 -19.42
N LYS A 546 20.32 -47.61 -18.91
CA LYS A 546 20.20 -47.95 -17.48
C LYS A 546 21.23 -48.97 -16.99
N LYS A 547 21.80 -49.78 -17.89
CA LYS A 547 22.84 -50.76 -17.55
C LYS A 547 24.14 -50.09 -17.11
N GLU A 548 24.36 -48.83 -17.51
CA GLU A 548 25.55 -48.04 -17.20
C GLU A 548 25.35 -47.15 -15.96
N MET A 549 24.20 -47.23 -15.28
CA MET A 549 23.95 -46.45 -14.08
C MET A 549 24.94 -46.81 -12.96
N PRO A 550 25.42 -45.83 -12.19
CA PRO A 550 26.27 -46.10 -11.05
C PRO A 550 25.50 -46.89 -9.97
N ALA A 551 26.22 -47.70 -9.19
CA ALA A 551 25.63 -48.48 -8.11
C ALA A 551 25.09 -47.59 -6.96
N ASN A 552 25.79 -46.48 -6.69
CA ASN A 552 25.45 -45.54 -5.63
C ASN A 552 24.69 -44.34 -6.17
N LYS A 553 23.94 -43.70 -5.28
CA LYS A 553 23.32 -42.39 -5.48
C LYS A 553 24.36 -41.36 -5.92
N ASN A 554 24.07 -40.65 -7.01
CA ASN A 554 24.98 -39.68 -7.61
C ASN A 554 24.26 -38.42 -8.14
N ILE A 555 22.94 -38.34 -8.00
CA ILE A 555 22.22 -37.07 -8.14
C ILE A 555 22.38 -36.30 -6.84
N ARG A 556 22.88 -35.06 -6.93
CA ARG A 556 23.16 -34.22 -5.75
C ARG A 556 22.94 -32.75 -6.04
N ILE A 557 22.69 -31.98 -4.99
CA ILE A 557 22.65 -30.52 -5.04
C ILE A 557 23.95 -29.99 -4.44
N GLU A 558 24.63 -29.08 -5.14
CA GLU A 558 25.90 -28.46 -4.72
C GLU A 558 25.77 -26.93 -4.60
N ASP A 559 26.60 -26.36 -3.71
CA ASP A 559 26.75 -24.92 -3.52
C ASP A 559 27.39 -24.25 -4.75
N ILE A 560 26.99 -23.00 -5.00
CA ILE A 560 27.75 -22.10 -5.86
C ILE A 560 28.73 -21.34 -4.96
N LYS A 561 30.02 -21.70 -5.03
CA LYS A 561 31.06 -20.93 -4.33
C LYS A 561 31.11 -19.50 -4.88
N THR A 562 30.85 -18.55 -3.97
CA THR A 562 31.01 -17.09 -4.05
C THR A 562 29.73 -16.33 -4.44
N ILE A 563 28.99 -15.89 -3.41
CA ILE A 563 28.24 -14.63 -3.47
C ILE A 563 28.98 -13.70 -2.50
N ARG A 564 29.62 -12.63 -3.00
CA ARG A 564 30.14 -11.56 -2.13
C ARG A 564 28.97 -11.03 -1.30
N SER A 565 29.04 -11.25 0.01
CA SER A 565 28.03 -10.90 1.01
C SER A 565 28.03 -9.43 1.43
N ASN A 566 28.52 -8.52 0.57
CA ASN A 566 28.40 -7.08 0.80
C ASN A 566 27.64 -6.44 -0.37
N ILE A 567 26.33 -6.53 -0.28
CA ILE A 567 25.41 -5.58 -0.91
C ILE A 567 24.86 -4.79 0.27
N GLY A 568 25.14 -3.48 0.32
CA GLY A 568 24.76 -2.59 1.43
C GLY A 568 23.29 -2.69 1.80
N ASP A 569 23.00 -2.31 3.05
CA ASP A 569 21.70 -2.28 3.73
C ASP A 569 20.51 -2.75 2.88
N LEU A 570 20.16 -4.01 3.09
CA LEU A 570 19.11 -4.76 2.42
C LEU A 570 17.69 -4.38 2.91
N ASP A 571 17.57 -3.34 3.73
CA ASP A 571 16.31 -2.87 4.32
C ASP A 571 15.47 -2.00 3.38
N GLU A 572 16.01 -1.61 2.23
CA GLU A 572 15.22 -1.00 1.15
C GLU A 572 14.80 -2.07 0.15
N ARG A 573 13.58 -2.57 0.39
CA ARG A 573 12.74 -3.29 -0.57
C ARG A 573 12.87 -2.52 -1.90
N ARG A 574 13.33 -3.14 -2.99
CA ARG A 574 13.35 -2.57 -4.34
C ARG A 574 13.14 -3.73 -5.30
N GLN A 575 12.21 -3.60 -6.24
CA GLN A 575 11.94 -4.62 -7.26
C GLN A 575 12.93 -4.48 -8.41
N PHE A 576 13.53 -5.60 -8.84
CA PHE A 576 14.35 -5.64 -10.06
C PHE A 576 13.49 -6.02 -11.25
N ASP A 577 13.75 -5.36 -12.37
CA ASP A 577 13.02 -5.58 -13.61
C ASP A 577 13.65 -6.71 -14.43
N LEU A 578 14.94 -6.97 -14.22
CA LEU A 578 15.72 -8.07 -14.79
C LEU A 578 16.82 -8.52 -13.82
N ALA A 579 17.03 -9.82 -13.70
CA ALA A 579 18.22 -10.40 -13.06
C ALA A 579 19.11 -11.09 -14.10
N ILE A 580 20.41 -10.91 -13.96
CA ILE A 580 21.44 -11.51 -14.79
C ILE A 580 22.32 -12.35 -13.86
N VAL A 581 22.48 -13.63 -14.18
CA VAL A 581 23.34 -14.56 -13.45
C VAL A 581 24.43 -15.07 -14.39
N THR A 582 25.70 -14.73 -14.12
CA THR A 582 26.87 -15.19 -14.90
C THR A 582 27.59 -16.34 -14.21
N ASN A 583 27.99 -17.35 -14.97
CA ASN A 583 28.60 -18.59 -14.49
C ASN A 583 29.36 -19.36 -15.58
N HIS A 584 29.77 -20.60 -15.30
CA HIS A 584 30.25 -21.56 -16.30
C HIS A 584 29.38 -22.83 -16.40
N ASN A 585 29.20 -23.41 -17.59
CA ASN A 585 28.54 -24.70 -17.79
C ASN A 585 29.45 -25.89 -17.42
N SER A 586 28.96 -27.13 -17.59
CA SER A 586 29.73 -28.35 -17.27
C SER A 586 31.02 -28.53 -18.08
N ASN A 587 31.15 -27.85 -19.23
CA ASN A 587 32.35 -27.81 -20.05
C ASN A 587 33.29 -26.65 -19.70
N GLN A 588 33.06 -25.94 -18.58
CA GLN A 588 33.77 -24.71 -18.20
C GLN A 588 33.62 -23.57 -19.23
N GLN A 589 32.50 -23.51 -19.96
CA GLN A 589 32.23 -22.38 -20.86
C GLN A 589 31.40 -21.31 -20.13
N PRO A 590 31.78 -20.03 -20.25
CA PRO A 590 31.09 -18.92 -19.61
C PRO A 590 29.68 -18.73 -20.19
N LEU A 591 28.70 -18.62 -19.31
CA LEU A 591 27.29 -18.55 -19.60
C LEU A 591 26.66 -17.43 -18.79
N MET A 592 25.79 -16.66 -19.44
CA MET A 592 24.89 -15.72 -18.79
C MET A 592 23.48 -16.30 -18.80
N THR A 593 22.74 -16.21 -17.71
CA THR A 593 21.29 -16.45 -17.67
C THR A 593 20.57 -15.13 -17.37
N GLY A 594 19.72 -14.68 -18.27
CA GLY A 594 18.82 -13.54 -18.05
C GLY A 594 17.46 -14.02 -17.53
N ILE A 595 16.92 -13.33 -16.53
CA ILE A 595 15.69 -13.71 -15.82
C ILE A 595 14.78 -12.48 -15.70
N ALA A 596 13.67 -12.51 -16.44
CA ALA A 596 12.59 -11.54 -16.38
C ALA A 596 11.31 -12.20 -15.79
N GLU A 597 10.28 -11.41 -15.54
CA GLU A 597 9.05 -11.86 -14.86
C GLU A 597 8.41 -13.11 -15.47
N ASN A 598 8.34 -13.19 -16.80
CA ASN A 598 7.67 -14.28 -17.52
C ASN A 598 8.58 -14.98 -18.55
N HIS A 599 9.88 -14.70 -18.55
CA HIS A 599 10.81 -15.23 -19.54
C HIS A 599 12.23 -15.33 -18.96
N ALA A 600 12.98 -16.33 -19.40
CA ALA A 600 14.38 -16.53 -19.07
C ALA A 600 15.12 -17.11 -20.27
N TRP A 601 16.38 -16.74 -20.43
CA TRP A 601 17.23 -17.15 -21.54
C TRP A 601 18.67 -17.34 -21.07
N PHE A 602 19.50 -17.97 -21.90
CA PHE A 602 20.93 -18.02 -21.67
C PHE A 602 21.72 -17.55 -22.89
N VAL A 603 22.92 -17.01 -22.66
CA VAL A 603 23.86 -16.53 -23.68
C VAL A 603 25.23 -17.13 -23.42
N ASN A 604 25.89 -17.66 -24.45
CA ASN A 604 27.31 -18.05 -24.36
C ASN A 604 28.18 -16.78 -24.43
N LEU A 605 28.88 -16.49 -23.34
CA LEU A 605 29.69 -15.28 -23.19
C LEU A 605 31.04 -15.34 -23.91
N GLU A 606 31.52 -16.51 -24.37
CA GLU A 606 32.75 -16.62 -25.18
C GLU A 606 32.68 -15.74 -26.44
N ARG A 607 31.46 -15.53 -26.97
CA ARG A 607 31.24 -14.68 -28.15
C ARG A 607 31.47 -13.20 -27.85
N CYS A 608 31.45 -12.80 -26.58
CA CYS A 608 31.67 -11.44 -26.11
C CYS A 608 33.15 -11.14 -25.83
N ASP A 609 33.99 -12.16 -25.67
CA ASP A 609 35.41 -12.03 -25.30
C ASP A 609 36.21 -11.01 -26.13
N PRO A 610 36.12 -11.00 -27.47
CA PRO A 610 36.89 -10.05 -28.27
C PRO A 610 36.56 -8.59 -27.92
N PHE A 611 35.29 -8.31 -27.65
CA PHE A 611 34.78 -6.96 -27.39
C PHE A 611 35.06 -6.52 -25.96
N THR A 612 34.84 -7.41 -24.99
CA THR A 612 35.23 -7.18 -23.58
C THR A 612 36.74 -6.90 -23.48
N ARG A 613 37.57 -7.68 -24.20
CA ARG A 613 39.03 -7.46 -24.23
C ARG A 613 39.37 -6.11 -24.86
N SER A 614 38.74 -5.76 -26.00
CA SER A 614 38.96 -4.47 -26.66
C SER A 614 38.60 -3.28 -25.77
N ILE A 615 37.49 -3.35 -25.02
CA ILE A 615 37.11 -2.33 -24.03
C ILE A 615 38.17 -2.23 -22.93
N ASN A 616 38.59 -3.35 -22.34
CA ASN A 616 39.60 -3.34 -21.28
C ASN A 616 40.96 -2.82 -21.75
N GLU A 617 41.39 -3.18 -22.96
CA GLU A 617 42.61 -2.66 -23.58
C GLU A 617 42.51 -1.15 -23.82
N ALA A 618 41.38 -0.67 -24.36
CA ALA A 618 41.15 0.74 -24.61
C ALA A 618 41.15 1.56 -23.30
N LEU A 619 40.50 1.06 -22.25
CA LEU A 619 40.51 1.72 -20.93
C LEU A 619 41.89 1.69 -20.27
N SER A 620 42.64 0.59 -20.42
CA SER A 620 44.00 0.47 -19.88
C SER A 620 44.98 1.43 -20.56
N GLU A 621 44.84 1.66 -21.88
CA GLU A 621 45.68 2.60 -22.63
C GLU A 621 45.56 4.04 -22.09
N VAL A 622 44.37 4.44 -21.63
CA VAL A 622 44.14 5.75 -21.00
C VAL A 622 44.96 5.91 -19.72
N VAL A 623 45.03 4.85 -18.91
CA VAL A 623 45.80 4.85 -17.65
C VAL A 623 47.29 5.04 -17.93
N HIS A 624 47.81 4.44 -19.00
CA HIS A 624 49.22 4.52 -19.36
C HIS A 624 49.62 5.80 -20.10
N SER A 625 48.67 6.48 -20.77
CA SER A 625 48.93 7.65 -21.62
C SER A 625 48.03 8.84 -21.30
N ALA A 626 47.80 9.12 -20.01
CA ALA A 626 46.87 10.17 -19.55
C ALA A 626 47.10 11.57 -20.16
N ALA A 627 48.33 11.90 -20.58
CA ALA A 627 48.66 13.16 -21.23
C ALA A 627 47.94 13.37 -22.57
N ASP A 628 47.67 12.29 -23.32
CA ASP A 628 47.02 12.33 -24.63
C ASP A 628 45.50 12.58 -24.53
N TYR A 629 44.95 12.43 -23.33
CA TYR A 629 43.52 12.58 -23.01
C TYR A 629 43.22 13.87 -22.23
N LYS A 630 44.16 14.83 -22.16
CA LYS A 630 43.99 16.08 -21.39
C LYS A 630 42.77 16.92 -21.77
N LYS A 631 42.27 16.80 -23.00
CA LYS A 631 41.04 17.48 -23.46
C LYS A 631 39.81 16.58 -23.39
N GLY A 632 39.89 15.47 -22.65
CA GLY A 632 38.85 14.44 -22.63
C GLY A 632 38.58 13.91 -24.04
N PHE A 633 37.30 13.68 -24.36
CA PHE A 633 36.86 13.22 -25.67
C PHE A 633 37.03 14.24 -26.80
N LEU A 634 37.49 15.47 -26.52
CA LEU A 634 37.80 16.47 -27.55
C LEU A 634 39.21 16.33 -28.13
N SER A 635 40.09 15.51 -27.54
CA SER A 635 41.35 15.14 -28.20
C SER A 635 41.12 14.06 -29.25
N GLU A 636 42.01 13.96 -30.25
CA GLU A 636 41.92 12.90 -31.28
C GLU A 636 41.91 11.50 -30.64
N LYS A 637 42.81 11.24 -29.69
CA LYS A 637 42.81 9.97 -28.92
C LYS A 637 41.54 9.78 -28.08
N GLY A 638 41.00 10.85 -27.52
CA GLY A 638 39.73 10.81 -26.79
C GLY A 638 38.56 10.41 -27.68
N LYS A 639 38.46 10.98 -28.88
CA LYS A 639 37.44 10.59 -29.86
C LYS A 639 37.59 9.12 -30.25
N GLU A 640 38.80 8.68 -30.59
CA GLU A 640 39.09 7.28 -30.94
C GLU A 640 38.67 6.32 -29.82
N LEU A 641 38.94 6.67 -28.56
CA LEU A 641 38.48 5.91 -27.40
C LEU A 641 36.94 5.83 -27.35
N LEU A 642 36.24 6.95 -27.50
CA LEU A 642 34.78 6.98 -27.45
C LEU A 642 34.17 6.15 -28.59
N PHE A 643 34.67 6.27 -29.83
CA PHE A 643 34.24 5.44 -30.94
C PHE A 643 34.45 3.95 -30.67
N LYS A 644 35.62 3.57 -30.16
CA LYS A 644 35.90 2.18 -29.78
C LYS A 644 34.94 1.67 -28.69
N LEU A 645 34.67 2.47 -27.66
CA LEU A 645 33.76 2.07 -26.58
C LEU A 645 32.32 1.90 -27.10
N VAL A 646 31.83 2.84 -27.91
CA VAL A 646 30.49 2.77 -28.50
C VAL A 646 30.37 1.57 -29.45
N PHE A 647 31.32 1.39 -30.38
CA PHE A 647 31.31 0.26 -31.31
C PHE A 647 31.29 -1.08 -30.59
N ASN A 648 32.21 -1.30 -29.64
CA ASN A 648 32.24 -2.54 -28.85
C ASN A 648 30.96 -2.69 -28.01
N GLY A 649 30.39 -1.59 -27.54
CA GLY A 649 29.12 -1.57 -26.82
C GLY A 649 27.92 -2.03 -27.63
N CYS A 650 27.81 -1.57 -28.88
CA CYS A 650 26.81 -2.03 -29.84
C CYS A 650 27.01 -3.52 -30.17
N GLU A 651 28.25 -3.96 -30.39
CA GLU A 651 28.54 -5.37 -30.66
C GLU A 651 28.21 -6.30 -29.48
N LEU A 652 28.37 -5.81 -28.23
CA LEU A 652 27.91 -6.50 -27.03
C LEU A 652 26.38 -6.54 -26.96
N TYR A 653 25.68 -5.45 -27.30
CA TYR A 653 24.22 -5.41 -27.39
C TYR A 653 23.71 -6.48 -28.37
N ASP A 654 24.26 -6.56 -29.57
CA ASP A 654 23.81 -7.52 -30.58
C ASP A 654 24.01 -8.98 -30.13
N ARG A 655 25.08 -9.25 -29.37
CA ARG A 655 25.42 -10.62 -28.92
C ARG A 655 24.72 -11.05 -27.65
N ILE A 656 24.31 -10.11 -26.81
CA ILE A 656 23.66 -10.38 -25.52
C ILE A 656 22.15 -10.21 -25.65
N ILE A 657 21.71 -9.22 -26.44
CA ILE A 657 20.33 -8.75 -26.52
C ILE A 657 19.68 -9.10 -27.86
N ASP A 658 20.34 -8.90 -29.00
CA ASP A 658 19.74 -9.17 -30.33
C ASP A 658 20.08 -10.57 -30.90
N PHE A 659 20.55 -11.46 -30.04
CA PHE A 659 21.21 -12.72 -30.39
C PHE A 659 20.31 -13.78 -31.07
N ASP A 660 18.98 -13.69 -30.95
CA ASP A 660 18.06 -14.70 -31.46
C ASP A 660 16.83 -14.10 -32.17
N PRO A 661 16.76 -14.15 -33.52
CA PRO A 661 15.61 -13.65 -34.29
C PRO A 661 14.29 -14.41 -34.04
N HIS A 662 14.32 -15.55 -33.34
CA HIS A 662 13.11 -16.26 -32.91
C HIS A 662 12.52 -15.75 -31.58
N GLN A 663 13.18 -14.81 -30.90
CA GLN A 663 12.74 -14.25 -29.61
C GLN A 663 12.37 -12.76 -29.71
N LYS A 664 11.40 -12.42 -30.58
CA LYS A 664 10.89 -11.05 -30.78
C LYS A 664 10.51 -10.29 -29.49
N ASN A 665 10.13 -10.99 -28.42
CA ASN A 665 9.75 -10.39 -27.13
C ASN A 665 10.95 -9.94 -26.27
N PHE A 666 12.17 -10.25 -26.69
CA PHE A 666 13.40 -9.99 -25.95
C PHE A 666 13.71 -8.49 -25.86
N ARG A 667 13.72 -7.81 -27.02
CA ARG A 667 14.05 -6.39 -27.12
C ARG A 667 13.05 -5.52 -26.35
N GLU A 668 11.77 -5.85 -26.42
CA GLU A 668 10.71 -5.21 -25.62
C GLU A 668 10.86 -5.46 -24.12
N SER A 669 11.38 -6.63 -23.73
CA SER A 669 11.62 -6.99 -22.33
C SER A 669 12.86 -6.35 -21.74
N PHE A 670 13.80 -5.84 -22.55
CA PHE A 670 15.03 -5.16 -22.08
C PHE A 670 14.90 -3.62 -22.16
N ALA A 671 14.27 -3.09 -23.21
CA ALA A 671 14.19 -1.65 -23.50
C ALA A 671 13.34 -0.82 -22.52
N LYS A 672 12.60 -1.45 -21.59
CA LYS A 672 11.73 -0.77 -20.61
C LYS A 672 12.11 -1.07 -19.15
N LYS A 673 13.33 -1.53 -18.90
CA LYS A 673 13.76 -2.03 -17.58
C LYS A 673 14.76 -1.04 -16.98
N GLU A 674 14.47 -0.55 -15.77
CA GLU A 674 15.29 0.49 -15.12
C GLU A 674 16.27 -0.11 -14.10
N TYR A 675 15.89 -1.23 -13.47
CA TYR A 675 16.68 -1.84 -12.40
C TYR A 675 17.15 -3.25 -12.76
N LEU A 676 18.47 -3.37 -12.97
CA LEU A 676 19.16 -4.62 -13.24
C LEU A 676 19.83 -5.16 -11.97
N GLN A 677 19.65 -6.45 -11.68
CA GLN A 677 20.48 -7.16 -10.71
C GLN A 677 21.51 -8.00 -11.47
N ILE A 678 22.80 -7.75 -11.26
CA ILE A 678 23.87 -8.58 -11.83
C ILE A 678 24.47 -9.43 -10.72
N ILE A 679 24.50 -10.75 -10.94
CA ILE A 679 25.05 -11.74 -10.02
C ILE A 679 26.14 -12.50 -10.74
N ASP A 680 27.37 -12.23 -10.34
CA ASP A 680 28.52 -12.93 -10.84
C ASP A 680 28.96 -14.04 -9.86
N THR A 681 28.89 -15.29 -10.34
CA THR A 681 29.22 -16.47 -9.54
C THR A 681 30.68 -16.90 -9.67
N ARG A 682 31.41 -16.38 -10.67
CA ARG A 682 32.85 -16.58 -10.84
C ARG A 682 33.44 -15.33 -11.48
N GLY A 683 34.18 -14.55 -10.69
CA GLY A 683 34.77 -13.27 -11.12
C GLY A 683 35.93 -13.36 -12.13
N ASP A 684 36.02 -14.46 -12.89
CA ASP A 684 37.03 -14.69 -13.92
C ASP A 684 36.55 -14.27 -15.33
N HIS A 685 35.24 -14.08 -15.54
CA HIS A 685 34.68 -13.60 -16.81
C HIS A 685 33.81 -12.36 -16.61
N PHE A 686 34.39 -11.19 -16.88
CA PHE A 686 33.72 -9.90 -16.71
C PHE A 686 32.97 -9.48 -17.99
N VAL A 687 31.76 -8.94 -17.85
CA VAL A 687 31.02 -8.28 -18.94
C VAL A 687 30.70 -6.86 -18.47
N PRO A 688 31.14 -5.82 -19.18
CA PRO A 688 30.89 -4.45 -18.77
C PRO A 688 29.50 -4.01 -19.22
N PHE A 689 28.50 -4.34 -18.41
CA PHE A 689 27.10 -4.01 -18.71
C PHE A 689 26.87 -2.49 -18.88
N GLU A 690 27.73 -1.65 -18.28
CA GLU A 690 27.72 -0.19 -18.40
C GLU A 690 28.04 0.33 -19.82
N PHE A 691 28.66 -0.48 -20.67
CA PHE A 691 28.99 -0.11 -22.05
C PHE A 691 28.05 -0.74 -23.08
N ILE A 692 26.96 -1.40 -22.68
CA ILE A 692 26.00 -1.99 -23.62
C ILE A 692 24.95 -0.95 -24.00
N TYR A 693 24.81 -0.63 -25.30
CA TYR A 693 23.90 0.40 -25.81
C TYR A 693 23.03 -0.11 -26.97
N ASP A 694 21.79 0.34 -27.06
CA ASP A 694 20.79 -0.08 -28.07
C ASP A 694 20.75 0.81 -29.32
N HIS A 695 21.74 1.69 -29.46
CA HIS A 695 21.87 2.62 -30.59
C HIS A 695 22.71 2.02 -31.73
N GLU A 696 22.52 2.54 -32.94
CA GLU A 696 23.32 2.15 -34.10
C GLU A 696 24.81 2.48 -33.86
N ALA A 697 25.68 1.57 -34.29
CA ALA A 697 27.11 1.82 -34.26
C ALA A 697 27.44 3.06 -35.13
N PRO A 698 28.32 3.95 -34.66
CA PRO A 698 28.72 5.11 -35.44
C PRO A 698 29.45 4.71 -36.72
N ASP A 699 29.18 5.43 -37.81
CA ASP A 699 29.95 5.33 -39.06
C ASP A 699 31.41 5.74 -38.87
N ASP A 700 32.30 5.25 -39.73
CA ASP A 700 33.74 5.52 -39.68
C ASP A 700 34.09 7.02 -39.77
N ASP A 701 33.19 7.84 -40.35
CA ASP A 701 33.34 9.30 -40.50
C ASP A 701 32.48 10.11 -39.51
N ALA A 702 31.86 9.45 -38.53
CA ALA A 702 31.04 10.11 -37.53
C ALA A 702 31.83 11.16 -36.73
N VAL A 703 31.15 12.24 -36.34
CA VAL A 703 31.73 13.35 -35.56
C VAL A 703 30.91 13.59 -34.29
N LEU A 704 31.57 14.09 -33.25
CA LEU A 704 30.89 14.45 -32.00
C LEU A 704 29.86 15.56 -32.25
N CYS A 705 28.69 15.40 -31.62
CA CYS A 705 27.63 16.41 -31.67
C CYS A 705 28.13 17.76 -31.11
N LYS A 706 27.64 18.87 -31.68
CA LYS A 706 27.87 20.19 -31.10
C LYS A 706 27.20 20.24 -29.72
N ASN A 707 28.00 20.35 -28.67
CA ASN A 707 27.62 20.31 -27.24
C ASN A 707 27.43 18.91 -26.64
N TRP A 708 28.29 17.95 -27.01
CA TRP A 708 28.53 16.73 -26.22
C TRP A 708 28.90 17.06 -24.77
#